data_AF-A0A1I3G923-F1
#
_entry.id   AF-A0A1I3G923-F1
#
_cell.length_a   1.000
_cell.length_b   1.000
_cell.length_c   1.000
_cell.angle_alpha   90.00
_cell.angle_beta   90.00
_cell.angle_gamma   90.00
#
_symmetry.space_group_name_H-M   'P 1'
#
loop_
_entity.id
_entity.type
_entity.pdbx_description
1 polymer ?
#
loop_
_entity_poly.entity_id
_entity_poly.type
_entity_poly.pdbx_seq_one_letter_code
_entity_poly.pdbx_strand_id
1 'polypeptide(L)'
;MRERHGTVFGSQVTDEPRILIVGLGLIGGSLAAGLKASGYAGKIVACDRDPSEIEQGIALGVIDAGSTELAPWVAESSLIVLAVPVLAMAPVMTELASLVSDQVITDVGSTKLAIRQAAERAFGRLPRRFVLGHPIAGSEKSGVVASNPDLYRHHKVILTPQADTDPTALARVRALWEACGAEVLEMDVMRHDQVLARTSHLPHLLAFSLVDTLARQDERLDIFRYAAGGFRDFTRIAGSDPVMWRDIFTANRDAVLEALDDFEAGVARLRQAVANGDSDAMLGIFDRASHARHYFDTLLNKTRYQAMEQRNVRYRVSPGGQVTGTIRVPGDKSISHRSIMLGALSEGVTQVEGFLEGEDSLATLQAFREMGVVIEGPHQGRVTIHGVGMHGLKKPAGPLYVGNAGTAMRLFAGLLAGQAFDTELTGDASLTKRPMGRVADPLREMGAVIETAEGGRPPLRIKGGQQLKGITYDMPMASAQVKSCLLLAGMYAEGETRVREPAPTRDHTERMLNGFGYPVTREGDVAWLQGGGHLTAAPIDVPSDISSATFFLVAAAITPGADLTLEHVGINPTRVGVINILKAMGADLELFDEHEVGGEPVANIRVRYAPLKGIEIPTDQVPLAIDEFPALFVAAANASGTTRLRGAEELRVKESDRLQSMADGLAILGVENTLYEDGIDIVGNGEDGPSYGGGRIDSHGDHRIAMAFTVAGLRASDYIVIDDCANVATSFPGFVDLARRVGMALEEVNA
;
A
#
# COMPACT_ATOMS: atom_id res chain seq x y z
N MET A 1 0.88 36.26 -28.81
CA MET A 1 -0.30 36.18 -27.93
C MET A 1 -0.74 34.73 -27.87
N ARG A 2 -0.34 34.01 -26.82
CA ARG A 2 -0.90 32.71 -26.43
C ARG A 2 -1.20 32.84 -24.95
N GLU A 3 -2.47 32.86 -24.61
CA GLU A 3 -2.97 32.98 -23.24
C GLU A 3 -2.58 31.73 -22.46
N ARG A 4 -1.80 31.92 -21.38
CA ARG A 4 -1.59 30.89 -20.36
C ARG A 4 -2.87 30.85 -19.54
N HIS A 5 -3.66 29.79 -19.71
CA HIS A 5 -4.72 29.47 -18.75
C HIS A 5 -4.07 29.03 -17.44
N GLY A 6 -4.01 29.95 -16.48
CA GLY A 6 -3.67 29.65 -15.10
C GLY A 6 -4.84 28.91 -14.46
N THR A 7 -4.63 27.65 -14.09
CA THR A 7 -5.56 26.90 -13.25
C THR A 7 -5.53 27.54 -11.87
N VAL A 8 -6.59 28.26 -11.51
CA VAL A 8 -6.80 28.81 -10.17
C VAL A 8 -7.14 27.64 -9.26
N PHE A 9 -6.16 27.17 -8.49
CA PHE A 9 -6.42 26.29 -7.36
C PHE A 9 -7.24 27.09 -6.34
N GLY A 10 -8.34 26.51 -5.83
CA GLY A 10 -9.14 27.11 -4.77
C GLY A 10 -8.38 27.12 -3.44
N SER A 11 -7.41 28.03 -3.29
CA SER A 11 -6.73 28.32 -2.02
C SER A 11 -7.43 29.50 -1.35
N GLN A 12 -7.87 29.35 -0.10
CA GLN A 12 -8.32 30.49 0.69
C GLN A 12 -7.16 31.48 0.81
N VAL A 13 -7.29 32.65 0.19
CA VAL A 13 -6.33 33.75 0.32
C VAL A 13 -6.46 34.29 1.74
N THR A 14 -5.34 34.49 2.42
CA THR A 14 -5.35 35.02 3.79
C THR A 14 -5.87 36.46 3.85
N ASP A 15 -6.79 36.76 4.78
CA ASP A 15 -7.45 38.07 4.93
C ASP A 15 -6.68 39.03 5.88
N GLU A 16 -5.41 38.73 6.16
CA GLU A 16 -4.58 39.58 7.03
C GLU A 16 -4.41 40.98 6.46
N PRO A 17 -4.71 42.08 7.19
CA PRO A 17 -4.46 43.43 6.68
C PRO A 17 -2.96 43.75 6.56
N ARG A 18 -2.13 43.28 7.50
CA ARG A 18 -0.67 43.47 7.47
C ARG A 18 0.07 42.34 8.18
N ILE A 19 1.05 41.76 7.50
CA ILE A 19 1.95 40.72 8.02
C ILE A 19 3.34 41.32 8.24
N LEU A 20 3.89 41.14 9.45
CA LEU A 20 5.28 41.46 9.77
C LEU A 20 6.13 40.20 9.73
N ILE A 21 7.22 40.22 8.97
CA ILE A 21 8.22 39.16 8.94
C ILE A 21 9.50 39.66 9.63
N VAL A 22 9.91 38.98 10.69
CA VAL A 22 11.13 39.29 11.46
C VAL A 22 12.23 38.32 11.02
N GLY A 23 13.18 38.81 10.23
CA GLY A 23 14.17 38.01 9.50
C GLY A 23 13.66 37.64 8.11
N LEU A 24 14.21 38.27 7.07
CA LEU A 24 13.87 37.96 5.69
C LEU A 24 14.58 36.67 5.27
N GLY A 25 15.87 36.74 4.98
CA GLY A 25 16.66 35.61 4.51
C GLY A 25 15.95 34.78 3.42
N LEU A 26 16.32 33.49 3.33
CA LEU A 26 15.65 32.58 2.40
C LEU A 26 14.19 32.30 2.82
N ILE A 27 13.97 31.97 4.09
CA ILE A 27 12.68 31.44 4.57
C ILE A 27 11.62 32.55 4.65
N GLY A 28 11.90 33.64 5.38
CA GLY A 28 10.98 34.78 5.47
C GLY A 28 10.74 35.45 4.12
N GLY A 29 11.79 35.62 3.31
CA GLY A 29 11.68 36.16 1.96
C GLY A 29 10.84 35.28 1.02
N SER A 30 11.03 33.96 1.06
CA SER A 30 10.20 33.02 0.27
C SER A 30 8.75 33.00 0.73
N LEU A 31 8.47 33.22 2.02
CA LEU A 31 7.09 33.30 2.53
C LEU A 31 6.40 34.54 1.98
N ALA A 32 7.09 35.68 2.03
CA ALA A 32 6.58 36.91 1.46
C ALA A 32 6.33 36.80 -0.06
N ALA A 33 7.27 36.21 -0.79
CA ALA A 33 7.14 35.96 -2.23
C ALA A 33 5.98 35.00 -2.55
N GLY A 34 5.82 33.92 -1.78
CA GLY A 34 4.74 32.96 -1.94
C GLY A 34 3.35 33.59 -1.72
N LEU A 35 3.21 34.43 -0.68
CA LEU A 35 1.98 35.17 -0.41
C LEU A 35 1.64 36.17 -1.52
N LYS A 36 2.63 36.92 -2.03
CA LYS A 36 2.41 37.82 -3.17
C LYS A 36 1.96 37.03 -4.41
N ALA A 37 2.57 35.87 -4.66
CA ALA A 37 2.22 34.99 -5.78
C ALA A 37 0.81 34.37 -5.63
N SER A 38 0.33 34.16 -4.40
CA SER A 38 -1.02 33.65 -4.12
C SER A 38 -2.13 34.70 -4.27
N GLY A 39 -1.78 35.96 -4.59
CA GLY A 39 -2.74 37.06 -4.72
C GLY A 39 -3.11 37.72 -3.39
N TYR A 40 -2.28 37.61 -2.35
CA TYR A 40 -2.47 38.32 -1.08
C TYR A 40 -2.55 39.84 -1.30
N ALA A 41 -3.67 40.44 -0.86
CA ALA A 41 -3.98 41.85 -1.09
C ALA A 41 -3.53 42.80 0.04
N GLY A 42 -3.08 42.26 1.17
CA GLY A 42 -2.59 43.05 2.31
C GLY A 42 -1.14 43.51 2.14
N LYS A 43 -0.61 44.16 3.19
CA LYS A 43 0.78 44.65 3.20
C LYS A 43 1.72 43.67 3.91
N ILE A 44 2.88 43.42 3.32
CA ILE A 44 3.97 42.66 3.93
C ILE A 44 5.06 43.64 4.32
N VAL A 45 5.34 43.74 5.62
CA VAL A 45 6.42 44.55 6.17
C VAL A 45 7.47 43.65 6.81
N ALA A 46 8.73 44.10 6.85
CA ALA A 46 9.79 43.30 7.45
C ALA A 46 10.67 44.07 8.44
N CYS A 47 11.21 43.32 9.40
CA CYS A 47 12.27 43.75 10.27
C CYS A 47 13.47 42.80 10.09
N ASP A 48 14.59 43.32 9.61
CA ASP A 48 15.85 42.57 9.50
C ASP A 48 16.99 43.38 10.13
N ARG A 49 17.99 42.71 10.69
CA ARG A 49 19.18 43.37 11.24
C ARG A 49 20.11 43.86 10.14
N ASP A 50 20.05 43.24 8.96
CA ASP A 50 20.81 43.66 7.79
C ASP A 50 19.96 44.62 6.92
N PRO A 51 20.32 45.92 6.85
CA PRO A 51 19.59 46.87 6.01
C PRO A 51 19.57 46.47 4.52
N SER A 52 20.60 45.75 4.06
CA SER A 52 20.71 45.35 2.65
C SER A 52 19.66 44.31 2.25
N GLU A 53 19.28 43.41 3.17
CA GLU A 53 18.20 42.44 2.97
C GLU A 53 16.84 43.16 2.81
N ILE A 54 16.63 44.26 3.54
CA ILE A 54 15.41 45.07 3.43
C ILE A 54 15.37 45.81 2.08
N GLU A 55 16.46 46.49 1.71
CA GLU A 55 16.58 47.19 0.44
C GLU A 55 16.35 46.25 -0.76
N GLN A 56 16.97 45.06 -0.71
CA GLN A 56 16.80 44.03 -1.74
C GLN A 56 15.38 43.46 -1.76
N GLY A 57 14.78 43.20 -0.59
CA GLY A 57 13.40 42.71 -0.50
C GLY A 57 12.39 43.68 -1.13
N ILE A 58 12.57 45.00 -0.93
CA ILE A 58 11.76 46.04 -1.57
C ILE A 58 12.02 46.08 -3.07
N ALA A 59 13.29 46.06 -3.49
CA ALA A 59 13.66 46.11 -4.90
C ALA A 59 13.13 44.90 -5.70
N LEU A 60 13.07 43.72 -5.08
CA LEU A 60 12.51 42.51 -5.65
C LEU A 60 10.97 42.43 -5.59
N GLY A 61 10.32 43.39 -4.92
CA GLY A 61 8.87 43.39 -4.71
C GLY A 61 8.37 42.30 -3.76
N VAL A 62 9.27 41.73 -2.96
CA VAL A 62 8.97 40.67 -1.98
C VAL A 62 8.28 41.27 -0.75
N ILE A 63 8.67 42.48 -0.35
CA ILE A 63 8.04 43.24 0.74
C ILE A 63 7.66 44.66 0.31
N ASP A 64 6.71 45.27 1.03
CA ASP A 64 6.22 46.61 0.75
C ASP A 64 7.01 47.70 1.49
N ALA A 65 7.53 47.40 2.70
CA ALA A 65 8.37 48.30 3.49
C ALA A 65 9.11 47.52 4.61
N GLY A 66 10.15 48.11 5.19
CA GLY A 66 10.81 47.54 6.37
C GLY A 66 11.80 48.49 7.03
N SER A 67 12.29 48.10 8.21
CA SER A 67 13.38 48.81 8.91
C SER A 67 14.16 47.84 9.81
N THR A 68 15.24 48.33 10.43
CA THR A 68 16.01 47.57 11.42
C THR A 68 15.43 47.63 12.83
N GLU A 69 14.29 48.32 13.01
CA GLU A 69 13.64 48.53 14.31
C GLU A 69 12.27 47.85 14.32
N LEU A 70 12.00 47.06 15.36
CA LEU A 70 10.79 46.24 15.42
C LEU A 70 9.54 47.03 15.84
N ALA A 71 9.72 47.98 16.77
CA ALA A 71 8.62 48.71 17.43
C ALA A 71 7.61 49.38 16.47
N PRO A 72 8.02 50.08 15.38
CA PRO A 72 7.07 50.73 14.47
C PRO A 72 6.15 49.74 13.76
N TRP A 73 6.61 48.52 13.51
CA TRP A 73 5.87 47.55 12.69
C TRP A 73 4.96 46.63 13.50
N VAL A 74 5.24 46.40 14.78
CA VAL A 74 4.45 45.49 15.64
C VAL A 74 3.04 46.02 15.85
N ALA A 75 2.88 47.29 16.20
CA ALA A 75 1.57 47.90 16.46
C ALA A 75 0.67 47.91 15.23
N GLU A 76 1.28 47.94 14.05
CA GLU A 76 0.63 48.07 12.76
C GLU A 76 0.25 46.72 12.13
N SER A 77 0.74 45.60 12.67
CA SER A 77 0.60 44.26 12.07
C SER A 77 -0.45 43.43 12.79
N SER A 78 -1.17 42.60 12.05
CA SER A 78 -2.17 41.68 12.59
C SER A 78 -1.61 40.27 12.83
N LEU A 79 -0.54 39.92 12.12
CA LEU A 79 0.21 38.67 12.23
C LEU A 79 1.72 38.92 12.14
N ILE A 80 2.50 38.28 13.01
CA ILE A 80 3.96 38.39 13.10
C ILE A 80 4.58 37.00 12.87
N VAL A 81 5.51 36.89 11.92
CA VAL A 81 6.27 35.67 11.61
C VAL A 81 7.72 35.87 12.05
N LEU A 82 8.20 35.01 12.95
CA LEU A 82 9.60 35.01 13.39
C LEU A 82 10.39 34.05 12.50
N ALA A 83 11.22 34.61 11.61
CA ALA A 83 12.06 33.94 10.63
C ALA A 83 13.56 34.25 10.79
N VAL A 84 14.00 34.30 12.05
CA VAL A 84 15.42 34.35 12.45
C VAL A 84 15.96 32.96 12.82
N PRO A 85 17.29 32.75 12.88
CA PRO A 85 17.87 31.50 13.39
C PRO A 85 17.37 31.15 14.79
N VAL A 86 17.31 29.85 15.11
CA VAL A 86 16.74 29.33 16.37
C VAL A 86 17.35 30.01 17.61
N LEU A 87 18.68 30.17 17.68
CA LEU A 87 19.32 30.81 18.82
C LEU A 87 19.13 32.34 18.87
N ALA A 88 18.71 32.96 17.76
CA ALA A 88 18.36 34.38 17.69
C ALA A 88 16.91 34.67 18.10
N MET A 89 16.07 33.64 18.30
CA MET A 89 14.66 33.81 18.66
C MET A 89 14.47 34.41 20.06
N ALA A 90 15.27 34.01 21.04
CA ALA A 90 15.15 34.47 22.42
C ALA A 90 15.27 36.01 22.59
N PRO A 91 16.30 36.69 22.04
CA PRO A 91 16.38 38.15 22.12
C PRO A 91 15.25 38.84 21.34
N VAL A 92 14.83 38.32 20.18
CA VAL A 92 13.70 38.87 19.40
C VAL A 92 12.39 38.76 20.18
N MET A 93 12.12 37.61 20.82
CA MET A 93 10.93 37.43 21.64
C MET A 93 10.94 38.34 22.87
N THR A 94 12.11 38.61 23.45
CA THR A 94 12.25 39.53 24.60
C THR A 94 11.87 40.95 24.22
N GLU A 95 12.31 41.42 23.05
CA GLU A 95 11.90 42.71 22.49
C GLU A 95 10.39 42.74 22.21
N LEU A 96 9.87 41.70 21.54
CA LEU A 96 8.44 41.55 21.24
C LEU A 96 7.56 41.55 22.49
N ALA A 97 7.99 40.92 23.59
CA ALA A 97 7.22 40.86 24.83
C ALA A 97 6.82 42.23 25.39
N SER A 98 7.59 43.26 25.07
CA SER A 98 7.27 44.65 25.46
C SER A 98 6.36 45.40 24.47
N LEU A 99 6.17 44.86 23.26
CA LEU A 99 5.53 45.55 22.13
C LEU A 99 4.20 44.90 21.71
N VAL A 100 4.07 43.59 21.87
CA VAL A 100 2.87 42.85 21.46
C VAL A 100 1.77 42.96 22.49
N SER A 101 0.53 43.04 22.01
CA SER A 101 -0.68 43.01 22.83
C SER A 101 -1.59 41.87 22.39
N ASP A 102 -2.13 41.99 21.18
CA ASP A 102 -3.16 41.14 20.60
C ASP A 102 -2.81 40.69 19.18
N GLN A 103 -1.54 40.64 18.82
CA GLN A 103 -1.11 40.12 17.52
C GLN A 103 -1.06 38.59 17.53
N VAL A 104 -1.33 37.95 16.38
CA VAL A 104 -1.00 36.53 16.19
C VAL A 104 0.49 36.41 15.92
N ILE A 105 1.16 35.49 16.60
CA ILE A 105 2.60 35.26 16.44
C ILE A 105 2.79 33.83 15.94
N THR A 106 3.69 33.64 14.99
CA THR A 106 4.18 32.33 14.57
C THR A 106 5.68 32.37 14.33
N ASP A 107 6.29 31.21 14.20
CA ASP A 107 7.71 31.06 13.92
C ASP A 107 7.93 30.08 12.76
N VAL A 108 9.18 29.95 12.33
CA VAL A 108 9.63 28.97 11.31
C VAL A 108 10.80 28.10 11.81
N GLY A 109 11.13 28.18 13.10
CA GLY A 109 12.31 27.53 13.68
C GLY A 109 12.19 26.00 13.68
N SER A 110 13.31 25.32 13.47
CA SER A 110 13.36 23.86 13.29
C SER A 110 13.34 23.04 14.58
N THR A 111 13.31 23.68 15.76
CA THR A 111 13.35 23.00 17.07
C THR A 111 12.32 23.59 18.02
N LYS A 112 11.16 22.95 18.17
CA LYS A 112 9.96 23.54 18.79
C LYS A 112 10.09 23.69 20.29
N LEU A 113 10.78 22.78 20.97
CA LEU A 113 10.96 22.88 22.41
C LEU A 113 11.79 24.11 22.79
N ALA A 114 12.86 24.39 22.05
CA ALA A 114 13.70 25.57 22.28
C ALA A 114 12.93 26.88 22.05
N ILE A 115 12.09 26.93 21.01
CA ILE A 115 11.25 28.10 20.71
C ILE A 115 10.19 28.29 21.80
N ARG A 116 9.52 27.22 22.23
CA ARG A 116 8.54 27.27 23.34
C ARG A 116 9.18 27.81 24.61
N GLN A 117 10.34 27.28 25.00
CA GLN A 117 11.06 27.73 26.20
C GLN A 117 11.57 29.17 26.09
N ALA A 118 11.96 29.61 24.89
CA ALA A 118 12.30 31.00 24.65
C ALA A 118 11.08 31.92 24.84
N ALA A 119 9.92 31.52 24.32
CA ALA A 119 8.68 32.27 24.49
C ALA A 119 8.23 32.32 25.96
N GLU A 120 8.26 31.19 26.67
CA GLU A 120 7.92 31.13 28.10
C GLU A 120 8.81 32.05 28.94
N ARG A 121 10.12 32.12 28.63
CA ARG A 121 11.05 33.03 29.32
C ARG A 121 10.77 34.50 29.01
N ALA A 122 10.44 34.83 27.77
CA ALA A 122 10.20 36.21 27.34
C ALA A 122 8.85 36.75 27.80
N PHE A 123 7.79 35.95 27.67
CA PHE A 123 6.40 36.35 27.95
C PHE A 123 5.88 35.88 29.31
N GLY A 124 6.68 35.12 30.08
CA GLY A 124 6.31 34.49 31.36
C GLY A 124 5.49 33.19 31.22
N ARG A 125 4.82 33.01 30.08
CA ARG A 125 4.13 31.80 29.62
C ARG A 125 4.04 31.82 28.10
N LEU A 126 3.76 30.70 27.44
CA LEU A 126 3.46 30.73 26.01
C LEU A 126 2.17 31.53 25.77
N PRO A 127 2.18 32.61 24.96
CA PRO A 127 0.95 33.33 24.65
C PRO A 127 -0.03 32.44 23.88
N ARG A 128 -1.33 32.52 24.22
CA ARG A 128 -2.38 31.70 23.55
C ARG A 128 -2.46 31.92 22.03
N ARG A 129 -2.03 33.09 21.55
CA ARG A 129 -2.02 33.48 20.13
C ARG A 129 -0.64 33.31 19.48
N PHE A 130 0.29 32.64 20.16
CA PHE A 130 1.56 32.21 19.57
C PHE A 130 1.43 30.76 19.11
N VAL A 131 1.30 30.57 17.79
CA VAL A 131 1.23 29.26 17.13
C VAL A 131 2.61 28.90 16.60
N LEU A 132 3.25 27.92 17.20
CA LEU A 132 4.58 27.47 16.77
C LEU A 132 4.48 26.73 15.42
N GLY A 133 5.39 27.02 14.49
CA GLY A 133 5.36 26.50 13.11
C GLY A 133 6.73 26.15 12.55
N HIS A 134 6.85 25.06 11.79
CA HIS A 134 8.09 24.68 11.11
C HIS A 134 7.80 24.26 9.66
N PRO A 135 8.18 25.08 8.67
CA PRO A 135 8.15 24.65 7.28
C PRO A 135 9.27 23.64 7.02
N ILE A 136 8.91 22.45 6.52
CA ILE A 136 9.86 21.43 6.08
C ILE A 136 10.26 21.72 4.62
N ALA A 137 10.91 22.86 4.44
CA ALA A 137 11.40 23.34 3.14
C ALA A 137 12.68 24.16 3.34
N GLY A 138 13.59 24.10 2.36
CA GLY A 138 14.85 24.83 2.43
C GLY A 138 15.70 24.63 1.18
N SER A 139 16.74 25.45 1.06
CA SER A 139 17.75 25.36 0.01
C SER A 139 19.12 25.63 0.63
N GLU A 140 20.17 25.15 -0.04
CA GLU A 140 21.58 25.48 0.21
C GLU A 140 21.92 26.95 -0.10
N LYS A 141 21.02 27.71 -0.71
CA LYS A 141 21.15 29.15 -0.98
C LYS A 141 20.72 29.99 0.23
N SER A 142 21.21 31.23 0.32
CA SER A 142 20.95 32.11 1.47
C SER A 142 20.61 33.54 1.04
N GLY A 143 20.03 34.31 1.97
CA GLY A 143 19.60 35.70 1.75
C GLY A 143 18.27 35.84 0.99
N VAL A 144 17.69 37.04 1.03
CA VAL A 144 16.40 37.37 0.39
C VAL A 144 16.46 37.26 -1.13
N VAL A 145 17.63 37.42 -1.75
CA VAL A 145 17.82 37.24 -3.20
C VAL A 145 17.58 35.78 -3.62
N ALA A 146 17.74 34.83 -2.70
CA ALA A 146 17.45 33.43 -2.93
C ALA A 146 15.96 33.07 -2.73
N SER A 147 15.10 34.05 -2.41
CA SER A 147 13.67 33.82 -2.20
C SER A 147 13.03 33.11 -3.38
N ASN A 148 12.24 32.09 -3.08
CA ASN A 148 11.52 31.31 -4.08
C ASN A 148 10.02 31.30 -3.75
N PRO A 149 9.15 31.85 -4.62
CA PRO A 149 7.70 31.88 -4.37
C PRO A 149 7.07 30.48 -4.30
N ASP A 150 7.69 29.47 -4.91
CA ASP A 150 7.22 28.09 -4.90
C ASP A 150 7.88 27.24 -3.78
N LEU A 151 8.68 27.84 -2.88
CA LEU A 151 9.48 27.07 -1.89
C LEU A 151 8.63 26.13 -1.04
N TYR A 152 7.44 26.58 -0.62
CA TYR A 152 6.55 25.81 0.25
C TYR A 152 5.52 24.98 -0.50
N ARG A 153 5.42 25.14 -1.81
CA ARG A 153 4.41 24.48 -2.61
C ARG A 153 4.61 22.96 -2.55
N HIS A 154 3.57 22.23 -2.17
CA HIS A 154 3.60 20.78 -1.96
C HIS A 154 4.62 20.31 -0.89
N HIS A 155 5.10 21.22 -0.04
CA HIS A 155 5.92 20.89 1.12
C HIS A 155 5.07 20.91 2.39
N LYS A 156 5.53 20.19 3.41
CA LYS A 156 4.83 20.07 4.69
C LYS A 156 5.20 21.23 5.61
N VAL A 157 4.23 21.78 6.32
CA VAL A 157 4.44 22.69 7.44
C VAL A 157 3.84 22.07 8.68
N ILE A 158 4.61 21.96 9.76
CA ILE A 158 4.15 21.38 11.01
C ILE A 158 3.82 22.51 11.99
N LEU A 159 2.56 22.58 12.42
CA LEU A 159 2.12 23.41 13.53
C LEU A 159 2.09 22.59 14.81
N THR A 160 2.47 23.19 15.94
CA THR A 160 2.47 22.47 17.23
C THR A 160 1.56 23.15 18.26
N PRO A 161 0.22 23.11 18.06
CA PRO A 161 -0.71 23.73 18.99
C PRO A 161 -0.63 23.10 20.38
N GLN A 162 -0.79 23.93 21.40
CA GLN A 162 -0.92 23.53 22.80
C GLN A 162 -2.41 23.46 23.20
N ALA A 163 -2.71 22.83 24.33
CA ALA A 163 -4.09 22.67 24.81
C ALA A 163 -4.86 23.99 24.98
N ASP A 164 -4.15 25.10 25.22
CA ASP A 164 -4.71 26.44 25.41
C ASP A 164 -4.54 27.39 24.22
N THR A 165 -3.97 26.91 23.10
CA THR A 165 -3.81 27.68 21.87
C THR A 165 -5.17 28.18 21.37
N ASP A 166 -5.23 29.46 21.01
CA ASP A 166 -6.42 30.09 20.46
C ASP A 166 -6.75 29.47 19.08
N PRO A 167 -7.93 28.83 18.91
CA PRO A 167 -8.32 28.20 17.66
C PRO A 167 -8.35 29.18 16.47
N THR A 168 -8.66 30.45 16.72
CA THR A 168 -8.68 31.51 15.69
C THR A 168 -7.27 31.85 15.24
N ALA A 169 -6.32 31.91 16.18
CA ALA A 169 -4.91 32.13 15.83
C ALA A 169 -4.35 30.95 15.03
N LEU A 170 -4.67 29.72 15.44
CA LEU A 170 -4.28 28.49 14.74
C LEU A 170 -4.82 28.47 13.30
N ALA A 171 -6.11 28.78 13.11
CA ALA A 171 -6.72 28.84 11.77
C ALA A 171 -6.05 29.89 10.86
N ARG A 172 -5.70 31.07 11.41
CA ARG A 172 -5.03 32.14 10.66
C ARG A 172 -3.62 31.74 10.22
N VAL A 173 -2.84 31.10 11.10
CA VAL A 173 -1.49 30.61 10.75
C VAL A 173 -1.57 29.44 9.77
N ARG A 174 -2.56 28.56 9.89
CA ARG A 174 -2.84 27.52 8.90
C ARG A 174 -3.13 28.12 7.52
N ALA A 175 -4.04 29.09 7.43
CA ALA A 175 -4.39 29.76 6.19
C ALA A 175 -3.20 30.47 5.53
N LEU A 176 -2.30 31.06 6.33
CA LEU A 176 -1.05 31.66 5.85
C LEU A 176 -0.20 30.66 5.03
N TRP A 177 -0.01 29.45 5.56
CA TRP A 177 0.81 28.41 4.92
C TRP A 177 0.07 27.74 3.74
N GLU A 178 -1.22 27.49 3.87
CA GLU A 178 -2.05 26.92 2.81
C GLU A 178 -2.16 27.86 1.60
N ALA A 179 -2.18 29.18 1.82
CA ALA A 179 -2.11 30.18 0.75
C ALA A 179 -0.80 30.08 -0.07
N CYS A 180 0.30 29.66 0.56
CA CYS A 180 1.57 29.39 -0.12
C CYS A 180 1.64 27.99 -0.76
N GLY A 181 0.54 27.23 -0.76
CA GLY A 181 0.46 25.88 -1.32
C GLY A 181 1.10 24.79 -0.47
N ALA A 182 1.31 25.05 0.83
CA ALA A 182 1.85 24.06 1.77
C ALA A 182 0.77 23.12 2.31
N GLU A 183 1.18 21.89 2.64
CA GLU A 183 0.36 20.92 3.37
C GLU A 183 0.58 21.11 4.89
N VAL A 184 -0.44 21.54 5.62
CA VAL A 184 -0.31 21.88 7.04
C VAL A 184 -0.72 20.73 7.95
N LEU A 185 0.25 20.21 8.69
CA LEU A 185 0.10 19.11 9.65
C LEU A 185 0.20 19.62 11.10
N GLU A 186 -0.33 18.85 12.05
CA GLU A 186 -0.22 19.15 13.48
C GLU A 186 0.56 18.06 14.22
N MET A 187 1.36 18.47 15.20
CA MET A 187 2.17 17.56 16.01
C MET A 187 2.44 18.13 17.41
N ASP A 188 2.61 17.27 18.41
CA ASP A 188 3.14 17.71 19.71
C ASP A 188 4.59 18.22 19.60
N VAL A 189 4.97 19.17 20.47
CA VAL A 189 6.30 19.81 20.50
C VAL A 189 7.42 18.79 20.72
N MET A 190 7.27 17.89 21.69
CA MET A 190 8.30 16.88 21.97
C MET A 190 8.39 15.87 20.82
N ARG A 191 7.23 15.46 20.30
CA ARG A 191 7.17 14.54 19.16
C ARG A 191 7.82 15.13 17.91
N HIS A 192 7.60 16.41 17.64
CA HIS A 192 8.25 17.14 16.55
C HIS A 192 9.77 17.01 16.64
N ASP A 193 10.36 17.42 17.76
CA ASP A 193 11.81 17.46 17.91
C ASP A 193 12.44 16.05 17.84
N GLN A 194 11.77 15.03 18.36
CA GLN A 194 12.18 13.63 18.22
C GLN A 194 12.14 13.12 16.77
N VAL A 195 11.07 13.45 16.03
CA VAL A 195 10.93 13.03 14.64
C VAL A 195 12.01 13.71 13.79
N LEU A 196 12.21 15.02 13.94
CA LEU A 196 13.19 15.78 13.17
C LEU A 196 14.63 15.42 13.52
N ALA A 197 14.89 15.03 14.78
CA ALA A 197 16.18 14.47 15.16
C ALA A 197 16.56 13.25 14.30
N ARG A 198 15.61 12.32 14.09
CA ARG A 198 15.83 11.09 13.32
C ARG A 198 15.80 11.31 11.81
N THR A 199 14.91 12.17 11.30
CA THR A 199 14.66 12.30 9.86
C THR A 199 15.43 13.42 9.17
N SER A 200 15.94 14.40 9.94
CA SER A 200 16.66 15.56 9.41
C SER A 200 18.02 15.75 10.07
N HIS A 201 18.07 15.85 11.40
CA HIS A 201 19.31 16.25 12.09
C HIS A 201 20.38 15.17 12.05
N LEU A 202 20.04 13.93 12.39
CA LEU A 202 20.98 12.81 12.35
C LEU A 202 21.55 12.61 10.93
N PRO A 203 20.76 12.58 9.84
CA PRO A 203 21.30 12.55 8.48
C PRO A 203 22.34 13.65 8.19
N HIS A 204 22.09 14.90 8.61
CA HIS A 204 23.07 15.99 8.44
C HIS A 204 24.32 15.75 9.27
N LEU A 205 24.18 15.34 10.53
CA LEU A 205 25.30 15.04 11.42
C LEU A 205 26.20 13.95 10.81
N LEU A 206 25.60 12.87 10.29
CA LEU A 206 26.32 11.77 9.64
C LEU A 206 26.98 12.22 8.32
N ALA A 207 26.33 13.05 7.53
CA ALA A 207 26.89 13.60 6.30
C ALA A 207 28.12 14.50 6.59
N PHE A 208 28.02 15.41 7.58
CA PHE A 208 29.16 16.22 8.04
C PHE A 208 30.30 15.34 8.56
N SER A 209 29.99 14.35 9.40
CA SER A 209 30.97 13.42 9.97
C SER A 209 31.72 12.64 8.88
N LEU A 210 31.01 12.11 7.89
CA LEU A 210 31.62 11.37 6.79
C LEU A 210 32.55 12.25 5.95
N VAL A 211 32.09 13.44 5.56
CA VAL A 211 32.90 14.37 4.74
C VAL A 211 34.13 14.86 5.51
N ASP A 212 33.99 15.23 6.78
CA ASP A 212 35.10 15.68 7.62
C ASP A 212 36.12 14.56 7.86
N THR A 213 35.65 13.33 8.08
CA THR A 213 36.53 12.15 8.26
C THR A 213 37.37 11.91 7.01
N LEU A 214 36.78 11.93 5.82
CA LEU A 214 37.51 11.69 4.56
C LEU A 214 38.43 12.85 4.19
N ALA A 215 38.06 14.10 4.50
CA ALA A 215 38.88 15.28 4.23
C ALA A 215 40.21 15.29 5.02
N ARG A 216 40.26 14.57 6.14
CA ARG A 216 41.42 14.46 7.04
C ARG A 216 42.36 13.30 6.69
N GLN A 217 42.06 12.47 5.68
CA GLN A 217 42.93 11.38 5.25
C GLN A 217 44.01 11.85 4.26
N ASP A 218 45.20 11.24 4.32
CA ASP A 218 46.35 11.60 3.47
C ASP A 218 46.06 11.41 1.97
N GLU A 219 45.14 10.51 1.61
CA GLU A 219 44.74 10.18 0.23
C GLU A 219 43.45 10.90 -0.24
N ARG A 220 43.07 12.02 0.39
CA ARG A 220 41.79 12.72 0.10
C ARG A 220 41.51 12.96 -1.38
N LEU A 221 42.54 13.27 -2.17
CA LEU A 221 42.39 13.58 -3.61
C LEU A 221 41.94 12.35 -4.41
N ASP A 222 42.41 11.17 -4.05
CA ASP A 222 42.03 9.93 -4.73
C ASP A 222 40.63 9.48 -4.30
N ILE A 223 40.31 9.59 -3.01
CA ILE A 223 38.97 9.28 -2.47
C ILE A 223 37.88 10.11 -3.16
N PHE A 224 38.08 11.43 -3.28
CA PHE A 224 37.10 12.31 -3.94
C PHE A 224 37.08 12.13 -5.47
N ARG A 225 38.19 11.70 -6.08
CA ARG A 225 38.27 11.46 -7.53
C ARG A 225 37.48 10.23 -7.96
N TYR A 226 37.39 9.21 -7.11
CA TYR A 226 36.63 7.96 -7.38
C TYR A 226 35.23 7.94 -6.77
N ALA A 227 34.81 9.01 -6.10
CA ALA A 227 33.47 9.13 -5.56
C ALA A 227 32.40 9.09 -6.67
N ALA A 228 31.55 8.06 -6.64
CA ALA A 228 30.44 7.87 -7.58
C ALA A 228 29.16 8.61 -7.12
N GLY A 229 28.07 8.46 -7.90
CA GLY A 229 26.78 9.11 -7.64
C GLY A 229 26.25 8.92 -6.22
N GLY A 230 26.33 7.70 -5.67
CA GLY A 230 25.82 7.41 -4.32
C GLY A 230 26.54 8.18 -3.20
N PHE A 231 27.85 8.43 -3.34
CA PHE A 231 28.57 9.29 -2.40
C PHE A 231 28.06 10.73 -2.47
N ARG A 232 27.95 11.27 -3.70
CA ARG A 232 27.44 12.63 -3.93
C ARG A 232 26.04 12.83 -3.37
N ASP A 233 25.15 11.85 -3.54
CA ASP A 233 23.78 11.93 -3.06
C ASP A 233 23.70 11.91 -1.53
N PHE A 234 24.47 11.02 -0.89
CA PHE A 234 24.52 10.92 0.57
C PHE A 234 25.15 12.16 1.23
N THR A 235 26.23 12.69 0.66
CA THR A 235 26.94 13.84 1.24
C THR A 235 26.46 15.20 0.76
N ARG A 236 25.46 15.26 -0.14
CA ARG A 236 24.94 16.53 -0.70
C ARG A 236 24.58 17.55 0.38
N ILE A 237 23.97 17.08 1.46
CA ILE A 237 23.48 17.91 2.58
C ILE A 237 24.57 18.40 3.52
N ALA A 238 25.81 17.88 3.43
CA ALA A 238 26.95 18.43 4.15
C ALA A 238 27.38 19.81 3.60
N GLY A 239 26.83 20.25 2.46
CA GLY A 239 27.03 21.60 1.93
C GLY A 239 26.15 22.68 2.58
N SER A 240 25.29 22.32 3.54
CA SER A 240 24.43 23.28 4.24
C SER A 240 25.20 24.20 5.21
N ASP A 241 24.57 25.30 5.61
CA ASP A 241 25.21 26.31 6.46
C ASP A 241 25.65 25.76 7.85
N PRO A 242 26.94 25.84 8.21
CA PRO A 242 27.46 25.24 9.44
C PRO A 242 27.01 25.97 10.72
N VAL A 243 26.69 27.27 10.63
CA VAL A 243 26.25 28.05 11.79
C VAL A 243 24.83 27.65 12.18
N MET A 244 23.94 27.55 11.19
CA MET A 244 22.57 27.06 11.36
C MET A 244 22.56 25.64 11.94
N TRP A 245 23.36 24.73 11.41
CA TRP A 245 23.38 23.34 11.90
C TRP A 245 23.97 23.20 13.30
N ARG A 246 25.00 23.98 13.65
CA ARG A 246 25.47 24.10 15.05
C ARG A 246 24.33 24.50 15.99
N ASP A 247 23.56 25.50 15.59
CA ASP A 247 22.45 26.03 16.39
C ASP A 247 21.34 24.98 16.57
N ILE A 248 21.01 24.24 15.50
CA ILE A 248 20.03 23.15 15.52
C ILE A 248 20.48 22.01 16.45
N PHE A 249 21.73 21.54 16.32
CA PHE A 249 22.25 20.48 17.19
C PHE A 249 22.34 20.91 18.65
N THR A 250 22.62 22.18 18.91
CA THR A 250 22.62 22.74 20.27
C THR A 250 21.22 22.81 20.84
N ALA A 251 20.24 23.26 20.04
CA ALA A 251 18.86 23.46 20.47
C ALA A 251 18.08 22.15 20.64
N ASN A 252 18.35 21.13 19.83
CA ASN A 252 17.71 19.81 19.90
C ASN A 252 18.68 18.71 20.38
N ARG A 253 19.62 19.07 21.26
CA ARG A 253 20.73 18.21 21.68
C ARG A 253 20.28 16.82 22.14
N ASP A 254 19.33 16.77 23.07
CA ASP A 254 19.01 15.53 23.76
C ASP A 254 18.35 14.51 22.79
N ALA A 255 17.45 14.94 21.91
CA ALA A 255 16.83 14.06 20.91
C ALA A 255 17.82 13.63 19.81
N VAL A 256 18.77 14.51 19.44
CA VAL A 256 19.82 14.18 18.48
C VAL A 256 20.77 13.13 19.05
N LEU A 257 21.14 13.23 20.33
CA LEU A 257 21.97 12.23 21.00
C LEU A 257 21.26 10.87 21.09
N GLU A 258 19.97 10.84 21.48
CA GLU A 258 19.18 9.60 21.47
C GLU A 258 19.16 8.94 20.08
N ALA A 259 18.92 9.73 19.03
CA ALA A 259 18.92 9.22 17.66
C ALA A 259 20.31 8.72 17.21
N LEU A 260 21.38 9.36 17.67
CA LEU A 260 22.74 8.93 17.39
C LEU A 260 23.07 7.60 18.07
N ASP A 261 22.69 7.43 19.35
CA ASP A 261 22.89 6.17 20.09
C ASP A 261 22.18 4.99 19.38
N ASP A 262 20.94 5.19 18.92
CA ASP A 262 20.18 4.20 18.13
C ASP A 262 20.95 3.80 16.84
N PHE A 263 21.53 4.79 16.16
CA PHE A 263 22.29 4.59 14.93
C PHE A 263 23.61 3.86 15.18
N GLU A 264 24.35 4.25 16.22
CA GLU A 264 25.60 3.59 16.61
C GLU A 264 25.37 2.11 16.95
N ALA A 265 24.28 1.79 17.65
CA ALA A 265 23.89 0.41 17.90
C ALA A 265 23.61 -0.38 16.60
N GLY A 266 23.01 0.27 15.59
CA GLY A 266 22.80 -0.30 14.26
C GLY A 266 24.10 -0.60 13.53
N VAL A 267 25.02 0.37 13.51
CA VAL A 267 26.35 0.22 12.90
C VAL A 267 27.16 -0.86 13.62
N ALA A 268 27.09 -0.94 14.95
CA ALA A 268 27.76 -1.97 15.73
C ALA A 268 27.29 -3.38 15.34
N ARG A 269 25.98 -3.59 15.14
CA ARG A 269 25.44 -4.87 14.65
C ARG A 269 25.97 -5.21 13.26
N LEU A 270 25.96 -4.24 12.34
CA LEU A 270 26.45 -4.46 10.98
C LEU A 270 27.96 -4.75 10.96
N ARG A 271 28.75 -4.00 11.75
CA ARG A 271 30.19 -4.25 11.93
C ARG A 271 30.44 -5.68 12.42
N GLN A 272 29.67 -6.15 13.39
CA GLN A 272 29.83 -7.50 13.94
C GLN A 272 29.53 -8.57 12.87
N ALA A 273 28.46 -8.40 12.10
CA ALA A 273 28.11 -9.32 11.01
C ALA A 273 29.22 -9.40 9.95
N VAL A 274 29.76 -8.23 9.54
CA VAL A 274 30.88 -8.15 8.60
C VAL A 274 32.14 -8.80 9.18
N ALA A 275 32.50 -8.49 10.42
CA ALA A 275 33.70 -9.02 11.07
C ALA A 275 33.65 -10.56 11.23
N ASN A 276 32.45 -11.12 11.42
CA ASN A 276 32.24 -12.55 11.55
C ASN A 276 32.04 -13.28 10.21
N GLY A 277 31.90 -12.56 9.09
CA GLY A 277 31.51 -13.17 7.81
C GLY A 277 30.09 -13.76 7.82
N ASP A 278 29.20 -13.24 8.66
CA ASP A 278 27.84 -13.74 8.87
C ASP A 278 26.91 -13.27 7.73
N SER A 279 26.82 -14.08 6.68
CA SER A 279 26.04 -13.78 5.47
C SER A 279 24.55 -13.57 5.77
N ASP A 280 23.98 -14.38 6.65
CA ASP A 280 22.54 -14.35 6.95
C ASP A 280 22.18 -13.09 7.74
N ALA A 281 23.02 -12.70 8.72
CA ALA A 281 22.85 -11.45 9.44
C ALA A 281 22.97 -10.23 8.52
N MET A 282 23.94 -10.24 7.58
CA MET A 282 24.09 -9.17 6.59
C MET A 282 22.87 -9.07 5.67
N LEU A 283 22.44 -10.20 5.08
CA LEU A 283 21.25 -10.25 4.23
C LEU A 283 20.01 -9.74 4.97
N GLY A 284 19.79 -10.20 6.20
CA GLY A 284 18.66 -9.74 7.01
C GLY A 284 18.70 -8.23 7.31
N ILE A 285 19.89 -7.65 7.56
CA ILE A 285 20.03 -6.19 7.78
C ILE A 285 19.75 -5.43 6.48
N PHE A 286 20.34 -5.85 5.36
CA PHE A 286 20.20 -5.17 4.07
C PHE A 286 18.78 -5.25 3.53
N ASP A 287 18.13 -6.40 3.63
CA ASP A 287 16.76 -6.61 3.19
C ASP A 287 15.81 -5.71 3.99
N ARG A 288 15.93 -5.68 5.33
CA ARG A 288 15.14 -4.75 6.17
C ARG A 288 15.37 -3.28 5.79
N ALA A 289 16.61 -2.88 5.51
CA ALA A 289 16.92 -1.51 5.10
C ALA A 289 16.32 -1.18 3.72
N SER A 290 16.43 -2.09 2.76
CA SER A 290 15.84 -1.98 1.42
C SER A 290 14.31 -1.87 1.50
N HIS A 291 13.66 -2.68 2.33
CA HIS A 291 12.21 -2.63 2.53
C HIS A 291 11.76 -1.38 3.24
N ALA A 292 12.43 -0.96 4.31
CA ALA A 292 12.11 0.30 4.97
C ALA A 292 12.17 1.47 3.98
N ARG A 293 13.14 1.43 3.05
CA ARG A 293 13.24 2.39 1.95
C ARG A 293 12.08 2.29 0.96
N HIS A 294 11.75 1.09 0.46
CA HIS A 294 10.62 0.91 -0.46
C HIS A 294 9.27 1.23 0.18
N TYR A 295 9.06 0.88 1.44
CA TYR A 295 7.88 1.24 2.22
C TYR A 295 7.80 2.76 2.44
N PHE A 296 8.91 3.42 2.74
CA PHE A 296 8.96 4.87 2.80
C PHE A 296 8.62 5.51 1.45
N ASP A 297 9.15 4.95 0.36
CA ASP A 297 8.80 5.38 -0.99
C ASP A 297 7.31 5.15 -1.27
N THR A 298 6.70 4.03 -0.82
CA THR A 298 5.24 3.82 -0.94
C THR A 298 4.42 4.70 -0.01
N LEU A 299 4.93 5.18 1.14
CA LEU A 299 4.27 6.14 2.01
C LEU A 299 4.32 7.57 1.45
N LEU A 300 5.49 7.99 0.96
CA LEU A 300 5.67 9.26 0.23
C LEU A 300 4.82 9.26 -1.04
N ASN A 301 4.84 8.13 -1.74
CA ASN A 301 3.98 7.91 -2.87
C ASN A 301 2.54 7.88 -2.40
N LYS A 302 2.10 7.21 -1.32
CA LYS A 302 0.72 7.28 -0.77
C LYS A 302 0.27 8.71 -0.48
N THR A 303 1.14 9.61 -0.06
CA THR A 303 0.81 11.04 0.08
C THR A 303 0.61 11.71 -1.29
N ARG A 304 1.39 11.32 -2.32
CA ARG A 304 1.18 11.69 -3.73
C ARG A 304 0.10 10.86 -4.45
N TYR A 305 -0.29 9.70 -3.92
CA TYR A 305 -1.19 8.69 -4.48
C TYR A 305 -2.57 8.78 -3.86
N GLN A 306 -2.73 9.46 -2.72
CA GLN A 306 -4.01 10.06 -2.34
C GLN A 306 -4.30 11.30 -3.21
N ALA A 307 -3.27 11.95 -3.76
CA ALA A 307 -3.41 12.94 -4.83
C ALA A 307 -3.44 12.32 -6.26
N MET A 308 -3.00 11.07 -6.42
CA MET A 308 -3.12 10.27 -7.66
C MET A 308 -4.12 9.10 -7.48
N GLU A 309 -5.05 9.21 -6.54
CA GLU A 309 -6.23 8.33 -6.51
C GLU A 309 -6.97 8.68 -7.80
N GLN A 310 -7.07 7.68 -8.68
CA GLN A 310 -7.43 7.75 -10.10
C GLN A 310 -6.24 7.98 -11.07
N ARG A 311 -5.33 7.00 -11.18
CA ARG A 311 -5.07 6.51 -12.54
C ARG A 311 -6.31 5.71 -12.93
N ASN A 312 -7.25 6.36 -13.59
CA ASN A 312 -8.38 5.70 -14.23
C ASN A 312 -7.82 4.89 -15.42
N VAL A 313 -7.21 3.75 -15.11
CA VAL A 313 -6.75 2.80 -16.14
C VAL A 313 -8.01 2.25 -16.79
N ARG A 314 -8.13 2.49 -18.08
CA ARG A 314 -9.25 2.04 -18.89
C ARG A 314 -8.72 1.05 -19.92
N TYR A 315 -9.46 -0.04 -20.12
CA TYR A 315 -9.21 -0.95 -21.22
C TYR A 315 -10.10 -0.58 -22.40
N ARG A 316 -9.49 -0.51 -23.58
CA ARG A 316 -10.20 -0.38 -24.85
C ARG A 316 -9.96 -1.65 -25.65
N VAL A 317 -11.02 -2.42 -25.81
CA VAL A 317 -11.02 -3.71 -26.50
C VAL A 317 -11.62 -3.52 -27.88
N SER A 318 -10.88 -3.88 -28.93
CA SER A 318 -11.39 -3.87 -30.29
C SER A 318 -12.25 -5.11 -30.56
N PRO A 319 -13.28 -5.01 -31.43
CA PRO A 319 -14.10 -6.16 -31.79
C PRO A 319 -13.28 -7.23 -32.55
N GLY A 320 -13.53 -8.50 -32.22
CA GLY A 320 -12.89 -9.66 -32.87
C GLY A 320 -11.49 -9.98 -32.33
N GLY A 321 -10.73 -10.74 -33.11
CA GLY A 321 -9.40 -11.24 -32.75
C GLY A 321 -9.25 -12.73 -33.04
N GLN A 322 -8.17 -13.32 -32.52
CA GLN A 322 -7.94 -14.76 -32.55
C GLN A 322 -7.49 -15.23 -31.16
N VAL A 323 -7.62 -16.52 -30.88
CA VAL A 323 -7.14 -17.12 -29.64
C VAL A 323 -6.40 -18.41 -29.98
N THR A 324 -5.09 -18.33 -30.15
CA THR A 324 -4.26 -19.48 -30.51
C THR A 324 -2.93 -19.51 -29.77
N GLY A 325 -2.36 -20.70 -29.64
CA GLY A 325 -0.99 -20.91 -29.15
C GLY A 325 -0.92 -21.63 -27.81
N THR A 326 0.19 -21.41 -27.11
CA THR A 326 0.48 -22.04 -25.82
C THR A 326 0.92 -20.97 -24.84
N ILE A 327 0.30 -20.94 -23.66
CA ILE A 327 0.60 -19.96 -22.61
C ILE A 327 0.63 -20.62 -21.23
N ARG A 328 1.40 -20.03 -20.32
CA ARG A 328 1.35 -20.29 -18.89
C ARG A 328 0.85 -19.02 -18.20
N VAL A 329 -0.23 -19.14 -17.42
CA VAL A 329 -0.77 -18.03 -16.62
C VAL A 329 -0.03 -17.93 -15.28
N PRO A 330 -0.13 -16.81 -14.55
CA PRO A 330 0.51 -16.68 -13.23
C PRO A 330 0.06 -17.76 -12.25
N GLY A 331 0.90 -18.04 -11.25
CA GLY A 331 0.63 -19.05 -10.23
C GLY A 331 -0.59 -18.77 -9.37
N ASP A 332 -1.13 -19.82 -8.76
CA ASP A 332 -2.29 -19.75 -7.86
C ASP A 332 -2.00 -18.86 -6.65
N LYS A 333 -2.87 -17.85 -6.47
CA LYS A 333 -2.76 -16.90 -5.36
C LYS A 333 -2.87 -17.58 -4.00
N SER A 334 -3.79 -18.53 -3.85
CA SER A 334 -4.06 -19.22 -2.59
C SER A 334 -2.89 -20.10 -2.16
N ILE A 335 -2.27 -20.79 -3.10
CA ILE A 335 -1.08 -21.61 -2.89
C ILE A 335 0.14 -20.72 -2.63
N SER A 336 0.29 -19.60 -3.36
CA SER A 336 1.37 -18.63 -3.14
C SER A 336 1.37 -18.06 -1.71
N HIS A 337 0.21 -17.71 -1.15
CA HIS A 337 0.14 -17.29 0.26
C HIS A 337 0.63 -18.37 1.22
N ARG A 338 0.19 -19.61 1.01
CA ARG A 338 0.47 -20.75 1.88
C ARG A 338 1.91 -21.23 1.77
N SER A 339 2.53 -21.15 0.60
CA SER A 339 3.94 -21.53 0.41
C SER A 339 4.85 -20.64 1.24
N ILE A 340 4.57 -19.33 1.30
CA ILE A 340 5.26 -18.41 2.20
C ILE A 340 4.99 -18.77 3.67
N MET A 341 3.71 -18.92 4.06
CA MET A 341 3.33 -19.17 5.46
C MET A 341 3.96 -20.45 6.02
N LEU A 342 3.86 -21.55 5.27
CA LEU A 342 4.35 -22.85 5.71
C LEU A 342 5.86 -22.97 5.54
N GLY A 343 6.42 -22.42 4.46
CA GLY A 343 7.87 -22.35 4.27
C GLY A 343 8.57 -21.57 5.40
N ALA A 344 7.98 -20.45 5.83
CA ALA A 344 8.51 -19.66 6.94
C ALA A 344 8.51 -20.42 8.27
N LEU A 345 7.48 -21.22 8.53
CA LEU A 345 7.34 -22.01 9.77
C LEU A 345 8.03 -23.38 9.71
N SER A 346 8.59 -23.75 8.57
CA SER A 346 9.23 -25.05 8.38
C SER A 346 10.65 -25.10 8.96
N GLU A 347 11.12 -26.32 9.22
CA GLU A 347 12.53 -26.60 9.48
C GLU A 347 13.27 -26.82 8.14
N GLY A 348 14.25 -25.97 7.84
CA GLY A 348 15.06 -26.04 6.62
C GLY A 348 14.75 -24.94 5.60
N VAL A 349 15.15 -25.15 4.35
CA VAL A 349 15.01 -24.17 3.26
C VAL A 349 13.95 -24.64 2.27
N THR A 350 12.91 -23.82 2.08
CA THR A 350 11.82 -24.05 1.12
C THR A 350 12.10 -23.25 -0.16
N GLN A 351 12.16 -23.93 -1.30
CA GLN A 351 12.28 -23.28 -2.62
C GLN A 351 10.91 -23.26 -3.29
N VAL A 352 10.45 -22.08 -3.70
CA VAL A 352 9.17 -21.90 -4.37
C VAL A 352 9.41 -21.47 -5.81
N GLU A 353 8.82 -22.17 -6.77
CA GLU A 353 8.74 -21.79 -8.18
C GLU A 353 7.28 -21.47 -8.55
N GLY A 354 7.08 -20.69 -9.61
CA GLY A 354 5.72 -20.29 -10.04
C GLY A 354 5.00 -19.32 -9.10
N PHE A 355 5.68 -18.73 -8.12
CA PHE A 355 5.08 -17.81 -7.16
C PHE A 355 4.38 -16.61 -7.84
N LEU A 356 3.17 -16.29 -7.40
CA LEU A 356 2.45 -15.12 -7.87
C LEU A 356 3.03 -13.84 -7.28
N GLU A 357 3.68 -13.02 -8.10
CA GLU A 357 4.20 -11.69 -7.73
C GLU A 357 3.12 -10.59 -7.73
N GLY A 358 1.93 -10.91 -7.18
CA GLY A 358 0.84 -9.96 -6.98
C GLY A 358 0.96 -9.22 -5.66
N GLU A 359 0.33 -8.05 -5.54
CA GLU A 359 0.37 -7.19 -4.34
C GLU A 359 -0.03 -7.97 -3.07
N ASP A 360 -1.07 -8.81 -3.16
CA ASP A 360 -1.55 -9.63 -2.05
C ASP A 360 -0.47 -10.61 -1.54
N SER A 361 0.18 -11.33 -2.45
CA SER A 361 1.21 -12.33 -2.13
C SER A 361 2.48 -11.65 -1.62
N LEU A 362 2.86 -10.51 -2.21
CA LEU A 362 3.99 -9.70 -1.77
C LEU A 362 3.79 -9.17 -0.35
N ALA A 363 2.57 -8.73 -0.01
CA ALA A 363 2.25 -8.30 1.35
C ALA A 363 2.39 -9.44 2.39
N THR A 364 2.08 -10.67 2.00
CA THR A 364 2.30 -11.85 2.85
C THR A 364 3.78 -12.11 3.06
N LEU A 365 4.56 -12.12 1.98
CA LEU A 365 6.01 -12.28 2.02
C LEU A 365 6.66 -11.22 2.92
N GLN A 366 6.23 -9.97 2.78
CA GLN A 366 6.74 -8.85 3.57
C GLN A 366 6.46 -9.02 5.06
N ALA A 367 5.26 -9.46 5.44
CA ALA A 367 4.93 -9.66 6.84
C ALA A 367 5.84 -10.72 7.51
N PHE A 368 6.22 -11.79 6.80
CA PHE A 368 7.16 -12.78 7.34
C PHE A 368 8.59 -12.25 7.45
N ARG A 369 9.04 -11.38 6.53
CA ARG A 369 10.31 -10.65 6.68
C ARG A 369 10.33 -9.79 7.93
N GLU A 370 9.24 -9.07 8.20
CA GLU A 370 9.08 -8.25 9.41
C GLU A 370 9.07 -9.07 10.69
N MET A 371 8.62 -10.32 10.61
CA MET A 371 8.69 -11.31 11.69
C MET A 371 10.03 -12.06 11.73
N GLY A 372 11.05 -11.61 10.98
CA GLY A 372 12.42 -12.08 11.10
C GLY A 372 12.79 -13.30 10.26
N VAL A 373 11.95 -13.69 9.30
CA VAL A 373 12.24 -14.77 8.35
C VAL A 373 13.09 -14.22 7.21
N VAL A 374 14.17 -14.93 6.86
CA VAL A 374 14.99 -14.57 5.68
C VAL A 374 14.32 -15.15 4.45
N ILE A 375 13.90 -14.27 3.54
CA ILE A 375 13.26 -14.65 2.27
C ILE A 375 13.99 -13.95 1.13
N GLU A 376 14.51 -14.73 0.18
CA GLU A 376 15.12 -14.25 -1.04
C GLU A 376 14.09 -14.21 -2.19
N GLY A 377 14.15 -13.18 -3.03
CA GLY A 377 13.18 -12.96 -4.10
C GLY A 377 11.93 -12.16 -3.65
N PRO A 378 10.81 -12.24 -4.38
CA PRO A 378 10.64 -13.04 -5.58
C PRO A 378 11.46 -12.51 -6.75
N HIS A 379 11.87 -13.40 -7.66
CA HIS A 379 12.43 -13.03 -8.95
C HIS A 379 11.96 -14.01 -10.03
N GLN A 380 11.07 -13.55 -10.91
CA GLN A 380 10.47 -14.36 -11.97
C GLN A 380 9.75 -15.60 -11.42
N GLY A 381 8.95 -15.40 -10.37
CA GLY A 381 8.20 -16.46 -9.69
C GLY A 381 9.04 -17.37 -8.81
N ARG A 382 10.33 -17.08 -8.59
CA ARG A 382 11.20 -17.85 -7.68
C ARG A 382 11.37 -17.17 -6.34
N VAL A 383 11.15 -17.89 -5.25
CA VAL A 383 11.34 -17.44 -3.86
C VAL A 383 12.12 -18.51 -3.10
N THR A 384 13.10 -18.11 -2.27
CA THR A 384 13.77 -19.02 -1.33
C THR A 384 13.47 -18.57 0.09
N ILE A 385 12.91 -19.46 0.90
CA ILE A 385 12.47 -19.17 2.27
C ILE A 385 13.32 -19.98 3.23
N HIS A 386 14.06 -19.28 4.10
CA HIS A 386 14.81 -19.91 5.18
C HIS A 386 13.90 -20.04 6.39
N GLY A 387 13.33 -21.23 6.55
CA GLY A 387 12.35 -21.53 7.59
C GLY A 387 12.95 -21.39 8.99
N VAL A 388 12.17 -20.80 9.90
CA VAL A 388 12.58 -20.54 11.28
C VAL A 388 12.01 -21.54 12.27
N GLY A 389 11.27 -22.55 11.78
CA GLY A 389 10.50 -23.47 12.61
C GLY A 389 9.25 -22.84 13.23
N MET A 390 8.40 -23.68 13.81
CA MET A 390 7.09 -23.29 14.36
C MET A 390 7.16 -22.16 15.40
N HIS A 391 8.25 -22.06 16.15
CA HIS A 391 8.42 -21.07 17.23
C HIS A 391 9.53 -20.04 16.96
N GLY A 392 10.03 -19.95 15.72
CA GLY A 392 11.15 -19.05 15.39
C GLY A 392 10.76 -17.65 14.95
N LEU A 393 9.46 -17.37 14.75
CA LEU A 393 8.99 -16.03 14.40
C LEU A 393 9.33 -15.02 15.52
N LYS A 394 9.63 -13.79 15.11
CA LYS A 394 9.97 -12.68 16.00
C LYS A 394 8.87 -11.63 15.99
N LYS A 395 8.73 -10.92 17.11
CA LYS A 395 7.79 -9.80 17.24
C LYS A 395 8.11 -8.73 16.20
N PRO A 396 7.16 -8.33 15.33
CA PRO A 396 7.37 -7.23 14.39
C PRO A 396 7.48 -5.89 15.15
N ALA A 397 8.20 -4.93 14.57
CA ALA A 397 8.42 -3.61 15.20
C ALA A 397 7.16 -2.73 15.25
N GLY A 398 6.16 -3.03 14.43
CA GLY A 398 4.90 -2.30 14.33
C GLY A 398 3.77 -3.18 13.78
N PRO A 399 2.64 -2.58 13.38
CA PRO A 399 1.54 -3.31 12.77
C PRO A 399 1.94 -3.95 11.44
N LEU A 400 1.50 -5.19 11.21
CA LEU A 400 1.66 -5.87 9.92
C LEU A 400 0.57 -5.37 8.97
N TYR A 401 1.00 -4.76 7.87
CA TYR A 401 0.10 -4.28 6.82
C TYR A 401 -0.03 -5.32 5.70
N VAL A 402 -1.24 -5.83 5.47
CA VAL A 402 -1.49 -6.87 4.45
C VAL A 402 -2.22 -6.36 3.20
N GLY A 403 -2.25 -5.04 2.97
CA GLY A 403 -2.88 -4.45 1.79
C GLY A 403 -4.38 -4.79 1.70
N ASN A 404 -4.81 -5.30 0.55
CA ASN A 404 -6.18 -5.79 0.29
C ASN A 404 -6.33 -7.31 0.52
N ALA A 405 -5.27 -7.99 0.97
CA ALA A 405 -5.20 -9.45 1.03
C ALA A 405 -6.06 -10.03 2.17
N GLY A 406 -7.36 -10.17 1.93
CA GLY A 406 -8.30 -10.78 2.89
C GLY A 406 -7.94 -12.21 3.27
N THR A 407 -7.33 -12.97 2.36
CA THR A 407 -6.77 -14.30 2.65
C THR A 407 -5.65 -14.22 3.67
N ALA A 408 -4.67 -13.33 3.45
CA ALA A 408 -3.54 -13.15 4.37
C ALA A 408 -4.02 -12.75 5.77
N MET A 409 -4.88 -11.73 5.88
CA MET A 409 -5.39 -11.26 7.17
C MET A 409 -6.06 -12.36 8.00
N ARG A 410 -6.88 -13.19 7.36
CA ARG A 410 -7.64 -14.25 8.05
C ARG A 410 -6.77 -15.43 8.44
N LEU A 411 -5.86 -15.87 7.57
CA LEU A 411 -4.94 -16.96 7.89
C LEU A 411 -3.92 -16.52 8.94
N PHE A 412 -3.46 -15.27 8.87
CA PHE A 412 -2.59 -14.68 9.90
C PHE A 412 -3.27 -14.60 11.25
N ALA A 413 -4.57 -14.31 11.32
CA ALA A 413 -5.27 -14.30 12.59
C ALA A 413 -5.12 -15.64 13.35
N GLY A 414 -5.24 -16.77 12.64
CA GLY A 414 -5.06 -18.09 13.23
C GLY A 414 -3.60 -18.40 13.57
N LEU A 415 -2.68 -18.14 12.64
CA LEU A 415 -1.25 -18.39 12.84
C LEU A 415 -0.67 -17.55 14.00
N LEU A 416 -1.05 -16.27 14.08
CA LEU A 416 -0.55 -15.31 15.06
C LEU A 416 -1.19 -15.48 16.44
N ALA A 417 -2.41 -16.05 16.51
CA ALA A 417 -3.02 -16.42 17.79
C ALA A 417 -2.19 -17.43 18.59
N GLY A 418 -1.40 -18.26 17.90
CA GLY A 418 -0.50 -19.25 18.52
C GLY A 418 0.89 -18.73 18.89
N GLN A 419 1.21 -17.46 18.61
CA GLN A 419 2.55 -16.90 18.81
C GLN A 419 2.77 -16.38 20.24
N ALA A 420 4.04 -16.28 20.66
CA ALA A 420 4.43 -15.81 21.99
C ALA A 420 4.37 -14.27 22.15
N PHE A 421 4.06 -13.52 21.10
CA PHE A 421 4.14 -12.06 21.07
C PHE A 421 2.87 -11.40 20.54
N ASP A 422 2.64 -10.16 20.98
CA ASP A 422 1.52 -9.35 20.51
C ASP A 422 1.73 -8.88 19.07
N THR A 423 0.62 -8.74 18.36
CA THR A 423 0.61 -8.49 16.94
C THR A 423 -0.61 -7.64 16.55
N GLU A 424 -0.44 -6.65 15.68
CA GLU A 424 -1.54 -5.86 15.12
C GLU A 424 -1.60 -6.07 13.60
N LEU A 425 -2.76 -6.48 13.07
CA LEU A 425 -2.99 -6.66 11.64
C LEU A 425 -3.82 -5.51 11.07
N THR A 426 -3.34 -4.90 9.99
CA THR A 426 -3.99 -3.75 9.32
C THR A 426 -4.07 -3.97 7.80
N GLY A 427 -4.94 -3.23 7.13
CA GLY A 427 -5.18 -3.34 5.69
C GLY A 427 -5.50 -1.99 5.07
N ASP A 428 -5.75 -1.98 3.76
CA ASP A 428 -6.21 -0.79 3.05
C ASP A 428 -7.67 -0.40 3.42
N ALA A 429 -8.19 0.63 2.76
CA ALA A 429 -9.55 1.12 2.97
C ALA A 429 -10.64 0.12 2.57
N SER A 430 -10.37 -0.80 1.62
CA SER A 430 -11.29 -1.87 1.23
C SER A 430 -11.33 -2.96 2.30
N LEU A 431 -10.16 -3.47 2.70
CA LEU A 431 -10.02 -4.56 3.66
C LEU A 431 -10.53 -4.17 5.05
N THR A 432 -10.33 -2.91 5.46
CA THR A 432 -10.80 -2.37 6.76
C THR A 432 -12.33 -2.39 6.90
N LYS A 433 -13.09 -2.50 5.80
CA LYS A 433 -14.55 -2.63 5.84
C LYS A 433 -15.03 -4.08 5.97
N ARG A 434 -14.16 -5.07 5.73
CA ARG A 434 -14.53 -6.49 5.64
C ARG A 434 -14.64 -7.13 7.04
N PRO A 435 -15.67 -7.96 7.28
CA PRO A 435 -15.85 -8.60 8.59
C PRO A 435 -14.78 -9.67 8.86
N MET A 436 -14.26 -9.63 10.08
CA MET A 436 -13.28 -10.56 10.66
C MET A 436 -13.83 -11.38 11.83
N GLY A 437 -15.06 -11.11 12.29
CA GLY A 437 -15.73 -11.91 13.34
C GLY A 437 -15.74 -13.41 13.04
N ARG A 438 -16.02 -13.79 11.79
CA ARG A 438 -15.99 -15.20 11.32
C ARG A 438 -14.68 -15.97 11.58
N VAL A 439 -13.57 -15.29 11.80
CA VAL A 439 -12.31 -15.93 12.24
C VAL A 439 -11.97 -15.59 13.69
N ALA A 440 -12.25 -14.36 14.14
CA ALA A 440 -11.94 -13.93 15.49
C ALA A 440 -12.76 -14.67 16.56
N ASP A 441 -14.04 -14.93 16.29
CA ASP A 441 -14.95 -15.57 17.24
C ASP A 441 -14.55 -17.02 17.55
N PRO A 442 -14.35 -17.92 16.55
CA PRO A 442 -13.89 -19.28 16.86
C PRO A 442 -12.47 -19.30 17.42
N LEU A 443 -11.59 -18.35 17.08
CA LEU A 443 -10.28 -18.25 17.74
C LEU A 443 -10.40 -17.89 19.22
N ARG A 444 -11.37 -17.05 19.61
CA ARG A 444 -11.66 -16.76 21.02
C ARG A 444 -12.17 -18.01 21.74
N GLU A 445 -12.96 -18.86 21.08
CA GLU A 445 -13.37 -20.17 21.61
C GLU A 445 -12.17 -21.10 21.86
N MET A 446 -11.14 -21.03 21.00
CA MET A 446 -9.86 -21.73 21.21
C MET A 446 -9.02 -21.14 22.36
N GLY A 447 -9.40 -19.99 22.93
CA GLY A 447 -8.67 -19.30 24.00
C GLY A 447 -7.77 -18.15 23.54
N ALA A 448 -7.84 -17.74 22.27
CA ALA A 448 -7.12 -16.56 21.79
C ALA A 448 -7.73 -15.27 22.34
N VAL A 449 -6.88 -14.26 22.56
CA VAL A 449 -7.32 -12.91 22.95
C VAL A 449 -7.14 -11.98 21.75
N ILE A 450 -8.25 -11.68 21.08
CA ILE A 450 -8.28 -10.89 19.86
C ILE A 450 -9.27 -9.73 20.03
N GLU A 451 -8.76 -8.49 19.93
CA GLU A 451 -9.58 -7.28 19.85
C GLU A 451 -9.77 -6.89 18.39
N THR A 452 -11.00 -6.52 18.04
CA THR A 452 -11.39 -6.02 16.72
C THR A 452 -11.87 -4.58 16.86
N ALA A 453 -11.76 -3.79 15.79
CA ALA A 453 -12.46 -2.52 15.71
C ALA A 453 -14.00 -2.72 15.66
N GLU A 454 -14.73 -1.60 15.70
CA GLU A 454 -16.19 -1.58 15.65
C GLU A 454 -16.74 -2.42 14.47
N GLY A 455 -17.77 -3.23 14.75
CA GLY A 455 -18.37 -4.13 13.76
C GLY A 455 -17.53 -5.38 13.43
N GLY A 456 -16.54 -5.73 14.26
CA GLY A 456 -15.73 -6.93 14.07
C GLY A 456 -14.77 -6.82 12.88
N ARG A 457 -14.19 -5.63 12.68
CA ARG A 457 -13.38 -5.25 11.51
C ARG A 457 -11.92 -5.01 11.90
N PRO A 458 -10.99 -4.92 10.92
CA PRO A 458 -9.63 -4.45 11.18
C PRO A 458 -9.59 -3.02 11.74
N PRO A 459 -8.52 -2.60 12.45
CA PRO A 459 -7.36 -3.42 12.83
C PRO A 459 -7.71 -4.57 13.78
N LEU A 460 -6.98 -5.68 13.67
CA LEU A 460 -7.04 -6.81 14.61
C LEU A 460 -5.84 -6.74 15.54
N ARG A 461 -6.07 -6.68 16.86
CA ARG A 461 -5.01 -6.76 17.86
C ARG A 461 -5.06 -8.13 18.51
N ILE A 462 -4.02 -8.91 18.31
CA ILE A 462 -3.90 -10.29 18.77
C ILE A 462 -2.86 -10.30 19.88
N LYS A 463 -3.26 -10.71 21.09
CA LYS A 463 -2.35 -10.83 22.22
C LYS A 463 -1.63 -12.17 22.17
N GLY A 464 -0.30 -12.14 22.28
CA GLY A 464 0.51 -13.35 22.26
C GLY A 464 0.52 -14.11 23.58
N GLY A 465 1.18 -15.27 23.58
CA GLY A 465 1.44 -16.08 24.77
C GLY A 465 0.20 -16.74 25.38
N GLN A 466 -0.88 -16.86 24.61
CA GLN A 466 -2.09 -17.58 25.03
C GLN A 466 -1.90 -19.09 24.85
N GLN A 467 -2.51 -19.88 25.72
CA GLN A 467 -2.57 -21.33 25.56
C GLN A 467 -3.84 -21.69 24.78
N LEU A 468 -3.68 -21.97 23.49
CA LEU A 468 -4.80 -22.39 22.65
C LEU A 468 -5.19 -23.84 22.95
N LYS A 469 -6.49 -24.13 22.86
CA LYS A 469 -7.05 -25.49 22.96
C LYS A 469 -7.74 -25.87 21.66
N GLY A 470 -7.55 -27.11 21.24
CA GLY A 470 -8.25 -27.67 20.10
C GLY A 470 -9.75 -27.69 20.35
N ILE A 471 -10.53 -27.40 19.31
CA ILE A 471 -12.00 -27.35 19.35
C ILE A 471 -12.58 -28.21 18.23
N THR A 472 -13.83 -28.64 18.39
CA THR A 472 -14.67 -29.07 17.27
C THR A 472 -15.57 -27.92 16.88
N TYR A 473 -15.41 -27.43 15.65
CA TYR A 473 -16.13 -26.26 15.16
C TYR A 473 -16.95 -26.60 13.93
N ASP A 474 -18.27 -26.46 14.05
CA ASP A 474 -19.20 -26.54 12.92
C ASP A 474 -19.30 -25.15 12.27
N MET A 475 -18.75 -24.99 11.07
CA MET A 475 -18.72 -23.68 10.43
C MET A 475 -20.13 -23.23 10.03
N PRO A 476 -20.55 -22.00 10.39
CA PRO A 476 -21.87 -21.49 10.03
C PRO A 476 -22.01 -21.18 8.53
N MET A 477 -20.90 -21.08 7.80
CA MET A 477 -20.88 -20.90 6.35
C MET A 477 -19.69 -21.62 5.71
N ALA A 478 -19.83 -21.96 4.43
CA ALA A 478 -18.75 -22.57 3.66
C ALA A 478 -17.64 -21.53 3.41
N SER A 479 -16.55 -21.60 4.19
CA SER A 479 -15.40 -20.71 4.02
C SER A 479 -14.07 -21.41 4.22
N ALA A 480 -13.33 -21.60 3.13
CA ALA A 480 -11.97 -22.15 3.16
C ALA A 480 -11.03 -21.31 4.05
N GLN A 481 -11.24 -19.99 4.14
CA GLN A 481 -10.41 -19.11 4.97
C GLN A 481 -10.65 -19.31 6.46
N VAL A 482 -11.89 -19.55 6.89
CA VAL A 482 -12.21 -19.88 8.29
C VAL A 482 -11.61 -21.23 8.65
N LYS A 483 -11.83 -22.27 7.83
CA LYS A 483 -11.19 -23.58 8.00
C LYS A 483 -9.67 -23.46 8.12
N SER A 484 -9.04 -22.78 7.17
CA SER A 484 -7.59 -22.59 7.15
C SER A 484 -7.09 -21.88 8.39
N CYS A 485 -7.77 -20.82 8.83
CA CYS A 485 -7.45 -20.08 10.04
C CYS A 485 -7.43 -21.00 11.27
N LEU A 486 -8.47 -21.83 11.44
CA LEU A 486 -8.58 -22.72 12.60
C LEU A 486 -7.59 -23.88 12.55
N LEU A 487 -7.32 -24.45 11.37
CA LEU A 487 -6.27 -25.46 11.23
C LEU A 487 -4.89 -24.88 11.55
N LEU A 488 -4.57 -23.67 11.05
CA LEU A 488 -3.29 -23.01 11.35
C LEU A 488 -3.14 -22.69 12.84
N ALA A 489 -4.20 -22.23 13.50
CA ALA A 489 -4.21 -22.05 14.97
C ALA A 489 -4.08 -23.40 15.70
N GLY A 490 -4.73 -24.44 15.18
CA GLY A 490 -4.70 -25.79 15.70
C GLY A 490 -3.30 -26.40 15.74
N MET A 491 -2.39 -25.99 14.84
CA MET A 491 -0.99 -26.45 14.89
C MET A 491 -0.30 -26.09 16.22
N TYR A 492 -0.73 -24.99 16.86
CA TYR A 492 -0.21 -24.49 18.13
C TYR A 492 -1.05 -24.91 19.35
N ALA A 493 -2.23 -25.49 19.13
CA ALA A 493 -3.19 -25.75 20.19
C ALA A 493 -2.90 -27.05 20.96
N GLU A 494 -3.31 -27.11 22.21
CA GLU A 494 -3.35 -28.36 22.97
C GLU A 494 -4.52 -29.23 22.48
N GLY A 495 -4.22 -30.46 22.07
CA GLY A 495 -5.23 -31.42 21.61
C GLY A 495 -5.53 -31.32 20.12
N GLU A 496 -6.71 -31.79 19.73
CA GLU A 496 -7.13 -31.93 18.34
C GLU A 496 -8.08 -30.80 17.95
N THR A 497 -7.85 -30.19 16.78
CA THR A 497 -8.76 -29.20 16.19
C THR A 497 -9.48 -29.83 15.02
N ARG A 498 -10.81 -29.90 15.10
CA ARG A 498 -11.72 -30.41 14.05
C ARG A 498 -12.57 -29.28 13.50
N VAL A 499 -12.66 -29.19 12.18
CA VAL A 499 -13.52 -28.22 11.49
C VAL A 499 -14.47 -28.97 10.57
N ARG A 500 -15.78 -28.79 10.78
CA ARG A 500 -16.83 -29.30 9.89
C ARG A 500 -17.30 -28.21 8.94
N GLU A 501 -17.38 -28.51 7.66
CA GLU A 501 -17.82 -27.59 6.61
C GLU A 501 -19.28 -27.86 6.22
N PRO A 502 -20.16 -26.84 6.11
CA PRO A 502 -21.55 -27.05 5.70
C PRO A 502 -21.67 -27.38 4.20
N ALA A 503 -20.66 -27.03 3.41
CA ALA A 503 -20.47 -27.42 2.02
C ALA A 503 -18.98 -27.52 1.70
N PRO A 504 -18.57 -28.30 0.68
CA PRO A 504 -17.17 -28.42 0.30
C PRO A 504 -16.53 -27.06 -0.01
N THR A 505 -15.37 -26.79 0.58
CA THR A 505 -14.54 -25.64 0.21
C THR A 505 -13.14 -26.08 -0.23
N ARG A 506 -12.36 -25.13 -0.75
CA ARG A 506 -10.96 -25.34 -1.15
C ARG A 506 -10.16 -26.03 -0.05
N ASP A 507 -9.31 -26.98 -0.43
CA ASP A 507 -8.53 -27.82 0.49
C ASP A 507 -7.01 -27.60 0.41
N HIS A 508 -6.58 -26.46 -0.16
CA HIS A 508 -5.16 -26.10 -0.31
C HIS A 508 -4.39 -26.11 1.02
N THR A 509 -5.02 -25.76 2.13
CA THR A 509 -4.34 -25.77 3.44
C THR A 509 -4.04 -27.20 3.88
N GLU A 510 -5.02 -28.08 3.74
CA GLU A 510 -4.90 -29.48 4.12
C GLU A 510 -3.85 -30.20 3.26
N ARG A 511 -3.88 -29.97 1.94
CA ARG A 511 -2.88 -30.54 1.01
C ARG A 511 -1.48 -30.05 1.31
N MET A 512 -1.30 -28.74 1.43
CA MET A 512 0.03 -28.18 1.68
C MET A 512 0.54 -28.53 3.08
N LEU A 513 -0.29 -28.56 4.12
CA LEU A 513 0.15 -29.03 5.44
C LEU A 513 0.68 -30.46 5.37
N ASN A 514 -0.05 -31.38 4.72
CA ASN A 514 0.43 -32.74 4.49
C ASN A 514 1.73 -32.77 3.67
N GLY A 515 1.85 -31.93 2.64
CA GLY A 515 3.06 -31.79 1.81
C GLY A 515 4.28 -31.29 2.59
N PHE A 516 4.07 -30.44 3.60
CA PHE A 516 5.10 -30.00 4.55
C PHE A 516 5.27 -30.97 5.74
N GLY A 517 4.69 -32.17 5.67
CA GLY A 517 4.84 -33.21 6.70
C GLY A 517 3.99 -33.04 7.95
N TYR A 518 3.02 -32.12 7.95
CA TYR A 518 2.08 -31.93 9.06
C TYR A 518 0.76 -32.68 8.76
N PRO A 519 0.47 -33.80 9.45
CA PRO A 519 -0.67 -34.64 9.10
C PRO A 519 -2.01 -33.92 9.30
N VAL A 520 -2.80 -33.84 8.24
CA VAL A 520 -4.20 -33.39 8.28
C VAL A 520 -5.08 -34.47 7.69
N THR A 521 -6.04 -34.94 8.48
CA THR A 521 -7.00 -35.96 8.04
C THR A 521 -8.30 -35.30 7.62
N ARG A 522 -8.93 -35.85 6.58
CA ARG A 522 -10.24 -35.43 6.10
C ARG A 522 -11.13 -36.65 5.90
N GLU A 523 -12.30 -36.63 6.52
CA GLU A 523 -13.36 -37.62 6.33
C GLU A 523 -14.69 -36.91 6.11
N GLY A 524 -15.25 -37.07 4.91
CA GLY A 524 -16.49 -36.38 4.51
C GLY A 524 -16.36 -34.86 4.59
N ASP A 525 -17.20 -34.25 5.41
CA ASP A 525 -17.30 -32.82 5.64
C ASP A 525 -16.40 -32.31 6.79
N VAL A 526 -15.58 -33.18 7.40
CA VAL A 526 -14.73 -32.82 8.54
C VAL A 526 -13.25 -32.92 8.17
N ALA A 527 -12.49 -31.87 8.47
CA ALA A 527 -11.02 -31.87 8.42
C ALA A 527 -10.44 -31.62 9.82
N TRP A 528 -9.36 -32.31 10.20
CA TRP A 528 -8.76 -32.14 11.51
C TRP A 528 -7.27 -32.43 11.55
N LEU A 529 -6.63 -31.90 12.60
CA LEU A 529 -5.23 -32.13 12.92
C LEU A 529 -4.98 -32.15 14.42
N GLN A 530 -3.88 -32.78 14.80
CA GLN A 530 -3.35 -32.78 16.17
C GLN A 530 -2.36 -31.62 16.32
N GLY A 531 -2.49 -30.82 17.37
CA GLY A 531 -1.54 -29.73 17.67
C GLY A 531 -0.21 -30.22 18.25
N GLY A 532 0.82 -29.38 18.14
CA GLY A 532 2.18 -29.66 18.64
C GLY A 532 3.10 -30.39 17.65
N GLY A 533 2.73 -30.45 16.36
CA GLY A 533 3.58 -31.02 15.31
C GLY A 533 4.71 -30.09 14.84
N HIS A 534 5.38 -30.49 13.77
CA HIS A 534 6.42 -29.71 13.09
C HIS A 534 6.18 -29.69 11.58
N LEU A 535 6.73 -28.68 10.91
CA LEU A 535 6.72 -28.56 9.45
C LEU A 535 8.13 -28.81 8.93
N THR A 536 8.26 -29.60 7.86
CA THR A 536 9.54 -29.86 7.19
C THR A 536 9.57 -29.10 5.87
N ALA A 537 10.68 -28.41 5.59
CA ALA A 537 10.82 -27.67 4.33
C ALA A 537 10.78 -28.61 3.11
N ALA A 538 10.16 -28.14 2.03
CA ALA A 538 10.02 -28.88 0.79
C ALA A 538 10.11 -27.93 -0.43
N PRO A 539 10.51 -28.41 -1.62
CA PRO A 539 10.32 -27.64 -2.84
C PRO A 539 8.82 -27.54 -3.16
N ILE A 540 8.37 -26.36 -3.57
CA ILE A 540 6.98 -26.08 -3.96
C ILE A 540 7.01 -25.48 -5.37
N ASP A 541 6.44 -26.19 -6.34
CA ASP A 541 6.14 -25.62 -7.65
C ASP A 541 4.65 -25.24 -7.65
N VAL A 542 4.38 -23.94 -7.71
CA VAL A 542 3.03 -23.38 -7.60
C VAL A 542 2.31 -23.56 -8.94
N PRO A 543 1.19 -24.30 -8.98
CA PRO A 543 0.42 -24.48 -10.20
C PRO A 543 -0.09 -23.16 -10.74
N SER A 544 -0.25 -23.07 -12.07
CA SER A 544 -0.90 -21.93 -12.72
C SER A 544 -2.35 -21.81 -12.22
N ASP A 545 -2.80 -20.60 -11.87
CA ASP A 545 -4.11 -20.38 -11.26
C ASP A 545 -5.24 -20.69 -12.25
N ILE A 546 -6.13 -21.60 -11.89
CA ILE A 546 -7.31 -21.91 -12.70
C ILE A 546 -8.28 -20.73 -12.81
N SER A 547 -8.35 -19.86 -11.79
CA SER A 547 -9.12 -18.61 -11.87
C SER A 547 -8.57 -17.68 -12.95
N SER A 548 -7.26 -17.61 -13.08
CA SER A 548 -6.57 -16.85 -14.14
C SER A 548 -6.74 -17.53 -15.50
N ALA A 549 -6.58 -18.85 -15.54
CA ALA A 549 -6.74 -19.64 -16.76
C ALA A 549 -8.16 -19.53 -17.34
N THR A 550 -9.18 -19.37 -16.48
CA THR A 550 -10.59 -19.30 -16.86
C THR A 550 -10.88 -18.27 -17.95
N PHE A 551 -10.28 -17.08 -17.90
CA PHE A 551 -10.50 -16.06 -18.93
C PHE A 551 -10.04 -16.54 -20.32
N PHE A 552 -8.94 -17.28 -20.37
CA PHE A 552 -8.39 -17.84 -21.60
C PHE A 552 -9.11 -19.12 -22.04
N LEU A 553 -9.57 -19.94 -21.09
CA LEU A 553 -10.45 -21.09 -21.38
C LEU A 553 -11.74 -20.61 -22.07
N VAL A 554 -12.40 -19.59 -21.52
CA VAL A 554 -13.60 -18.99 -22.11
C VAL A 554 -13.28 -18.33 -23.44
N ALA A 555 -12.19 -17.56 -23.53
CA ALA A 555 -11.78 -16.92 -24.78
C ALA A 555 -11.62 -17.92 -25.94
N ALA A 556 -10.97 -19.05 -25.69
CA ALA A 556 -10.82 -20.11 -26.68
C ALA A 556 -12.16 -20.81 -26.98
N ALA A 557 -12.99 -21.05 -25.97
CA ALA A 557 -14.29 -21.69 -26.15
C ALA A 557 -15.27 -20.87 -27.01
N ILE A 558 -15.21 -19.52 -26.94
CA ILE A 558 -16.17 -18.65 -27.65
C ILE A 558 -15.69 -18.13 -29.00
N THR A 559 -14.40 -18.26 -29.33
CA THR A 559 -13.81 -17.64 -30.54
C THR A 559 -13.70 -18.64 -31.68
N PRO A 560 -14.43 -18.48 -32.79
CA PRO A 560 -14.33 -19.37 -33.94
C PRO A 560 -12.88 -19.57 -34.43
N GLY A 561 -12.49 -20.83 -34.60
CA GLY A 561 -11.14 -21.21 -35.05
C GLY A 561 -10.05 -21.19 -33.96
N ALA A 562 -10.39 -20.97 -32.70
CA ALA A 562 -9.44 -21.00 -31.61
C ALA A 562 -8.88 -22.41 -31.30
N ASP A 563 -7.62 -22.45 -30.89
CA ASP A 563 -6.89 -23.63 -30.41
C ASP A 563 -5.78 -23.17 -29.45
N LEU A 564 -6.07 -23.27 -28.15
CA LEU A 564 -5.21 -22.75 -27.09
C LEU A 564 -4.85 -23.86 -26.11
N THR A 565 -3.57 -23.92 -25.74
CA THR A 565 -3.07 -24.75 -24.64
C THR A 565 -2.65 -23.87 -23.46
N LEU A 566 -3.20 -24.16 -22.28
CA LEU A 566 -2.82 -23.58 -21.01
C LEU A 566 -1.97 -24.59 -20.24
N GLU A 567 -0.74 -24.21 -19.94
CA GLU A 567 0.23 -25.12 -19.31
C GLU A 567 0.13 -25.11 -17.79
N HIS A 568 0.31 -26.29 -17.22
CA HIS A 568 0.55 -26.47 -15.79
C HIS A 568 -0.55 -25.85 -14.91
N VAL A 569 -1.81 -26.03 -15.27
CA VAL A 569 -2.97 -25.47 -14.55
C VAL A 569 -3.33 -26.36 -13.37
N GLY A 570 -3.52 -25.75 -12.20
CA GLY A 570 -4.03 -26.47 -11.03
C GLY A 570 -5.45 -27.00 -11.28
N ILE A 571 -5.63 -28.31 -11.21
CA ILE A 571 -6.91 -29.01 -11.43
C ILE A 571 -7.45 -29.60 -10.13
N ASN A 572 -7.24 -28.90 -9.02
CA ASN A 572 -7.77 -29.30 -7.72
C ASN A 572 -9.30 -29.53 -7.81
N PRO A 573 -9.84 -30.70 -7.41
CA PRO A 573 -11.27 -31.01 -7.52
C PRO A 573 -12.20 -29.95 -6.91
N THR A 574 -11.71 -29.19 -5.93
CA THR A 574 -12.46 -28.11 -5.29
C THR A 574 -12.46 -26.77 -6.08
N ARG A 575 -11.81 -26.74 -7.25
CA ARG A 575 -11.60 -25.56 -8.10
C ARG A 575 -11.95 -25.76 -9.58
N VAL A 576 -12.22 -26.99 -10.01
CA VAL A 576 -12.46 -27.34 -11.43
C VAL A 576 -13.90 -27.09 -11.89
N GLY A 577 -14.72 -26.36 -11.12
CA GLY A 577 -16.12 -26.12 -11.48
C GLY A 577 -16.28 -25.47 -12.86
N VAL A 578 -15.38 -24.56 -13.24
CA VAL A 578 -15.34 -23.97 -14.60
C VAL A 578 -15.14 -25.02 -15.70
N ILE A 579 -14.27 -26.01 -15.49
CA ILE A 579 -14.01 -27.08 -16.45
C ILE A 579 -15.28 -27.93 -16.60
N ASN A 580 -15.91 -28.29 -15.49
CA ASN A 580 -17.13 -29.09 -15.47
C ASN A 580 -18.29 -28.37 -16.18
N ILE A 581 -18.46 -27.08 -15.89
CA ILE A 581 -19.50 -26.23 -16.50
C ILE A 581 -19.26 -26.07 -18.00
N LEU A 582 -18.04 -25.73 -18.44
CA LEU A 582 -17.72 -25.60 -19.86
C LEU A 582 -17.93 -26.91 -20.63
N LYS A 583 -17.52 -28.06 -20.05
CA LYS A 583 -17.81 -29.38 -20.65
C LYS A 583 -19.31 -29.66 -20.74
N ALA A 584 -20.09 -29.33 -19.71
CA ALA A 584 -21.54 -29.49 -19.73
C ALA A 584 -22.22 -28.59 -20.80
N MET A 585 -21.66 -27.40 -21.03
CA MET A 585 -22.04 -26.50 -22.13
C MET A 585 -21.58 -27.00 -23.50
N GLY A 586 -20.73 -28.03 -23.59
CA GLY A 586 -20.30 -28.63 -24.86
C GLY A 586 -18.93 -28.16 -25.38
N ALA A 587 -18.13 -27.49 -24.55
CA ALA A 587 -16.78 -27.07 -24.94
C ALA A 587 -15.87 -28.27 -25.30
N ASP A 588 -15.07 -28.12 -26.35
CA ASP A 588 -13.98 -29.06 -26.70
C ASP A 588 -12.77 -28.76 -25.81
N LEU A 589 -12.73 -29.40 -24.64
CA LEU A 589 -11.73 -29.21 -23.60
C LEU A 589 -11.11 -30.55 -23.19
N GLU A 590 -9.80 -30.67 -23.40
CA GLU A 590 -8.98 -31.84 -23.09
C GLU A 590 -7.97 -31.53 -21.98
N LEU A 591 -7.84 -32.44 -21.01
CA LEU A 591 -6.79 -32.42 -20.00
C LEU A 591 -5.75 -33.48 -20.39
N PHE A 592 -4.47 -33.13 -20.30
CA PHE A 592 -3.38 -34.06 -20.55
C PHE A 592 -2.17 -33.71 -19.68
N ASP A 593 -1.23 -34.65 -19.59
CA ASP A 593 -0.05 -34.54 -18.71
C ASP A 593 -0.43 -34.32 -17.24
N GLU A 594 -1.43 -35.08 -16.77
CA GLU A 594 -1.90 -35.02 -15.37
C GLU A 594 -0.86 -35.60 -14.42
N HIS A 595 -0.46 -34.80 -13.43
CA HIS A 595 0.48 -35.20 -12.38
C HIS A 595 0.21 -34.42 -11.08
N GLU A 596 0.92 -34.76 -10.00
CA GLU A 596 0.80 -34.08 -8.71
C GLU A 596 2.08 -33.32 -8.37
N VAL A 597 1.92 -32.10 -7.86
CA VAL A 597 3.00 -31.20 -7.45
C VAL A 597 2.67 -30.65 -6.07
N GLY A 598 3.48 -30.99 -5.05
CA GLY A 598 3.26 -30.52 -3.68
C GLY A 598 1.88 -30.87 -3.10
N GLY A 599 1.30 -31.99 -3.51
CA GLY A 599 -0.05 -32.43 -3.10
C GLY A 599 -1.20 -31.82 -3.92
N GLU A 600 -0.91 -30.93 -4.87
CA GLU A 600 -1.89 -30.32 -5.77
C GLU A 600 -1.87 -31.01 -7.14
N PRO A 601 -3.03 -31.43 -7.67
CA PRO A 601 -3.09 -32.02 -8.99
C PRO A 601 -2.99 -30.93 -10.07
N VAL A 602 -2.23 -31.20 -11.12
CA VAL A 602 -1.89 -30.27 -12.19
C VAL A 602 -2.05 -30.95 -13.55
N ALA A 603 -2.48 -30.19 -14.56
CA ALA A 603 -2.57 -30.66 -15.93
C ALA A 603 -2.34 -29.54 -16.94
N ASN A 604 -2.00 -29.90 -18.17
CA ASN A 604 -2.16 -29.01 -19.31
C ASN A 604 -3.62 -29.09 -19.78
N ILE A 605 -4.19 -27.94 -20.14
CA ILE A 605 -5.57 -27.86 -20.64
C ILE A 605 -5.55 -27.33 -22.06
N ARG A 606 -6.03 -28.12 -23.02
CA ARG A 606 -6.25 -27.68 -24.40
C ARG A 606 -7.72 -27.37 -24.61
N VAL A 607 -8.03 -26.20 -25.17
CA VAL A 607 -9.37 -25.80 -25.55
C VAL A 607 -9.39 -25.43 -27.02
N ARG A 608 -10.34 -26.02 -27.76
CA ARG A 608 -10.66 -25.64 -29.13
C ARG A 608 -12.06 -25.07 -29.19
N TYR A 609 -12.30 -24.25 -30.20
CA TYR A 609 -13.63 -23.74 -30.45
C TYR A 609 -14.62 -24.88 -30.73
N ALA A 610 -15.72 -24.89 -30.00
CA ALA A 610 -16.90 -25.69 -30.27
C ALA A 610 -18.15 -24.90 -29.85
N PRO A 611 -19.28 -25.01 -30.58
CA PRO A 611 -20.51 -24.35 -30.20
C PRO A 611 -20.99 -24.74 -28.80
N LEU A 612 -21.29 -23.73 -27.98
CA LEU A 612 -21.80 -23.92 -26.64
C LEU A 612 -23.33 -23.95 -26.62
N LYS A 613 -23.91 -24.67 -25.66
CA LYS A 613 -25.34 -24.68 -25.37
C LYS A 613 -25.62 -24.16 -23.96
N GLY A 614 -26.74 -23.46 -23.80
CA GLY A 614 -27.22 -23.03 -22.51
C GLY A 614 -27.58 -24.22 -21.62
N ILE A 615 -27.30 -24.10 -20.33
CA ILE A 615 -27.54 -25.14 -19.33
C ILE A 615 -28.18 -24.58 -18.06
N GLU A 616 -28.81 -25.45 -17.29
CA GLU A 616 -29.04 -25.17 -15.87
C GLU A 616 -27.78 -25.59 -15.10
N ILE A 617 -27.09 -24.62 -14.50
CA ILE A 617 -25.82 -24.86 -13.82
C ILE A 617 -26.12 -25.64 -12.52
N PRO A 618 -25.54 -26.84 -12.34
CA PRO A 618 -25.76 -27.62 -11.13
C PRO A 618 -25.27 -26.86 -9.88
N THR A 619 -26.09 -26.83 -8.84
CA THR A 619 -25.81 -26.03 -7.63
C THR A 619 -24.58 -26.50 -6.86
N ASP A 620 -24.20 -27.77 -6.98
CA ASP A 620 -22.98 -28.34 -6.41
C ASP A 620 -21.70 -27.82 -7.10
N GLN A 621 -21.81 -27.29 -8.32
CA GLN A 621 -20.68 -26.67 -9.02
C GLN A 621 -20.47 -25.20 -8.63
N VAL A 622 -21.46 -24.55 -8.01
CA VAL A 622 -21.41 -23.13 -7.65
C VAL A 622 -20.25 -22.81 -6.69
N PRO A 623 -20.03 -23.57 -5.59
CA PRO A 623 -18.88 -23.34 -4.71
C PRO A 623 -17.53 -23.57 -5.41
N LEU A 624 -17.50 -24.43 -6.43
CA LEU A 624 -16.29 -24.85 -7.15
C LEU A 624 -15.88 -23.88 -8.26
N ALA A 625 -16.79 -23.01 -8.69
CA ALA A 625 -16.61 -22.02 -9.77
C ALA A 625 -16.97 -20.59 -9.33
N ILE A 626 -17.07 -20.33 -8.02
CA ILE A 626 -17.67 -19.09 -7.49
C ILE A 626 -16.99 -17.83 -8.01
N ASP A 627 -15.67 -17.88 -8.26
CA ASP A 627 -14.96 -16.71 -8.76
C ASP A 627 -14.86 -16.70 -10.30
N GLU A 628 -15.27 -17.78 -10.97
CA GLU A 628 -15.18 -17.99 -12.42
C GLU A 628 -16.47 -17.53 -13.15
N PHE A 629 -17.55 -17.29 -12.40
CA PHE A 629 -18.84 -16.90 -12.96
C PHE A 629 -18.82 -15.67 -13.87
N PRO A 630 -18.08 -14.57 -13.59
CA PRO A 630 -17.98 -13.45 -14.53
C PRO A 630 -17.58 -13.89 -15.95
N ALA A 631 -16.60 -14.78 -16.09
CA ALA A 631 -16.21 -15.32 -17.40
C ALA A 631 -17.21 -16.36 -17.93
N LEU A 632 -17.79 -17.20 -17.07
CA LEU A 632 -18.83 -18.15 -17.48
C LEU A 632 -20.10 -17.46 -18.00
N PHE A 633 -20.42 -16.26 -17.51
CA PHE A 633 -21.52 -15.46 -18.04
C PHE A 633 -21.24 -14.96 -19.46
N VAL A 634 -19.98 -14.64 -19.77
CA VAL A 634 -19.53 -14.36 -21.14
C VAL A 634 -19.68 -15.61 -22.00
N ALA A 635 -19.28 -16.79 -21.50
CA ALA A 635 -19.52 -18.06 -22.21
C ALA A 635 -21.02 -18.31 -22.47
N ALA A 636 -21.87 -18.08 -21.46
CA ALA A 636 -23.32 -18.24 -21.54
C ALA A 636 -23.96 -17.34 -22.60
N ALA A 637 -23.51 -16.08 -22.71
CA ALA A 637 -24.00 -15.15 -23.72
C ALA A 637 -23.66 -15.56 -25.17
N ASN A 638 -22.62 -16.39 -25.36
CA ASN A 638 -22.25 -16.97 -26.66
C ASN A 638 -22.89 -18.35 -26.92
N ALA A 639 -23.60 -18.91 -25.94
CA ALA A 639 -24.20 -20.23 -26.07
C ALA A 639 -25.53 -20.17 -26.83
N SER A 640 -25.99 -21.30 -27.38
CA SER A 640 -27.35 -21.42 -27.91
C SER A 640 -28.34 -21.72 -26.78
N GLY A 641 -29.36 -20.87 -26.61
CA GLY A 641 -30.39 -21.01 -25.58
C GLY A 641 -30.06 -20.30 -24.26
N THR A 642 -30.83 -20.59 -23.21
CA THR A 642 -30.70 -19.92 -21.91
C THR A 642 -29.79 -20.69 -20.96
N THR A 643 -28.84 -20.00 -20.33
CA THR A 643 -28.09 -20.53 -19.18
C THR A 643 -28.68 -19.98 -17.88
N ARG A 644 -28.89 -20.82 -16.88
CA ARG A 644 -29.49 -20.45 -15.59
C ARG A 644 -28.56 -20.77 -14.43
N LEU A 645 -28.28 -19.77 -13.60
CA LEU A 645 -27.53 -19.91 -12.34
C LEU A 645 -28.45 -19.62 -11.15
N ARG A 646 -28.42 -20.46 -10.12
CA ARG A 646 -29.11 -20.27 -8.82
C ARG A 646 -28.18 -20.66 -7.66
N GLY A 647 -28.51 -20.25 -6.43
CA GLY A 647 -27.72 -20.54 -5.22
C GLY A 647 -26.34 -19.88 -5.18
N ALA A 648 -26.20 -18.71 -5.82
CA ALA A 648 -24.96 -17.97 -5.97
C ALA A 648 -24.98 -16.59 -5.29
N GLU A 649 -25.75 -16.43 -4.21
CA GLU A 649 -25.88 -15.18 -3.44
C GLU A 649 -24.52 -14.62 -2.97
N GLU A 650 -23.53 -15.49 -2.76
CA GLU A 650 -22.18 -15.12 -2.33
C GLU A 650 -21.42 -14.29 -3.39
N LEU A 651 -21.87 -14.25 -4.65
CA LEU A 651 -21.34 -13.34 -5.67
C LEU A 651 -21.64 -11.87 -5.38
N ARG A 652 -22.66 -11.57 -4.56
CA ARG A 652 -23.06 -10.19 -4.24
C ARG A 652 -22.15 -9.50 -3.23
N VAL A 653 -21.37 -10.27 -2.47
CA VAL A 653 -20.55 -9.79 -1.34
C VAL A 653 -19.04 -10.01 -1.56
N LYS A 654 -18.64 -10.08 -2.83
CA LYS A 654 -17.23 -10.16 -3.26
C LYS A 654 -16.58 -8.76 -3.24
N GLU A 655 -15.59 -8.53 -4.10
CA GLU A 655 -14.98 -7.21 -4.28
C GLU A 655 -16.01 -6.16 -4.74
N SER A 656 -17.00 -6.57 -5.52
CA SER A 656 -18.22 -5.85 -5.87
C SER A 656 -19.44 -6.80 -5.82
N ASP A 657 -20.64 -6.29 -6.11
CA ASP A 657 -21.79 -7.14 -6.43
C ASP A 657 -21.64 -7.68 -7.86
N ARG A 658 -20.97 -8.83 -8.00
CA ARG A 658 -20.64 -9.40 -9.31
C ARG A 658 -21.87 -9.82 -10.11
N LEU A 659 -22.98 -10.18 -9.46
CA LEU A 659 -24.21 -10.52 -10.15
C LEU A 659 -24.80 -9.28 -10.81
N GLN A 660 -24.93 -8.18 -10.05
CA GLN A 660 -25.45 -6.92 -10.56
C GLN A 660 -24.53 -6.34 -11.64
N SER A 661 -23.24 -6.23 -11.37
CA SER A 661 -22.29 -5.60 -12.29
C SER A 661 -22.15 -6.37 -13.62
N MET A 662 -22.20 -7.72 -13.59
CA MET A 662 -22.23 -8.50 -14.83
C MET A 662 -23.56 -8.35 -15.57
N ALA A 663 -24.69 -8.35 -14.88
CA ALA A 663 -26.01 -8.13 -15.49
C ALA A 663 -26.09 -6.78 -16.22
N ASP A 664 -25.61 -5.71 -15.57
CA ASP A 664 -25.59 -4.36 -16.13
C ASP A 664 -24.67 -4.26 -17.34
N GLY A 665 -23.44 -4.78 -17.24
CA GLY A 665 -22.50 -4.78 -18.36
C GLY A 665 -22.98 -5.62 -19.55
N LEU A 666 -23.58 -6.78 -19.30
CA LEU A 666 -24.19 -7.62 -20.34
C LEU A 666 -25.37 -6.89 -21.02
N ALA A 667 -26.24 -6.23 -20.25
CA ALA A 667 -27.34 -5.45 -20.79
C ALA A 667 -26.85 -4.28 -21.66
N ILE A 668 -25.78 -3.58 -21.24
CA ILE A 668 -25.13 -2.52 -22.04
C ILE A 668 -24.63 -3.06 -23.39
N LEU A 669 -24.09 -4.28 -23.39
CA LEU A 669 -23.64 -4.97 -24.61
C LEU A 669 -24.77 -5.58 -25.46
N GLY A 670 -26.03 -5.45 -25.02
CA GLY A 670 -27.20 -5.94 -25.73
C GLY A 670 -27.58 -7.39 -25.45
N VAL A 671 -27.08 -7.99 -24.36
CA VAL A 671 -27.40 -9.36 -23.96
C VAL A 671 -28.61 -9.37 -23.04
N GLU A 672 -29.66 -10.09 -23.44
CA GLU A 672 -30.83 -10.30 -22.60
C GLU A 672 -30.48 -11.17 -21.39
N ASN A 673 -30.77 -10.64 -20.20
CA ASN A 673 -30.58 -11.36 -18.95
C ASN A 673 -31.68 -11.00 -17.93
N THR A 674 -31.96 -11.92 -17.01
CA THR A 674 -32.87 -11.69 -15.88
C THR A 674 -32.13 -11.96 -14.59
N LEU A 675 -32.01 -10.94 -13.75
CA LEU A 675 -31.31 -11.00 -12.47
C LEU A 675 -32.25 -11.50 -11.36
N TYR A 676 -31.74 -12.39 -10.51
CA TYR A 676 -32.40 -12.91 -9.32
C TYR A 676 -31.56 -12.61 -8.08
N GLU A 677 -32.15 -12.74 -6.88
CA GLU A 677 -31.42 -12.52 -5.63
C GLU A 677 -30.21 -13.48 -5.49
N ASP A 678 -30.38 -14.74 -5.89
CA ASP A 678 -29.40 -15.81 -5.77
C ASP A 678 -28.77 -16.22 -7.11
N GLY A 679 -28.95 -15.45 -8.19
CA GLY A 679 -28.48 -15.88 -9.50
C GLY A 679 -28.91 -15.02 -10.68
N ILE A 680 -28.76 -15.56 -11.89
CA ILE A 680 -29.00 -14.87 -13.15
C ILE A 680 -29.37 -15.87 -14.26
N ASP A 681 -30.33 -15.48 -15.11
CA ASP A 681 -30.61 -16.15 -16.39
C ASP A 681 -30.01 -15.32 -17.52
N ILE A 682 -29.28 -15.95 -18.44
CA ILE A 682 -28.65 -15.29 -19.60
C ILE A 682 -29.12 -15.98 -20.86
N VAL A 683 -29.71 -15.21 -21.78
CA VAL A 683 -30.15 -15.70 -23.10
C VAL A 683 -28.99 -15.53 -24.08
N GLY A 684 -28.44 -16.64 -24.54
CA GLY A 684 -27.31 -16.63 -25.46
C GLY A 684 -27.73 -16.54 -26.93
N ASN A 685 -26.92 -15.83 -27.72
CA ASN A 685 -27.16 -15.55 -29.14
C ASN A 685 -26.62 -16.65 -30.09
N GLY A 686 -25.92 -17.66 -29.56
CA GLY A 686 -25.39 -18.77 -30.34
C GLY A 686 -24.29 -18.41 -31.36
N GLU A 687 -24.30 -19.11 -32.50
CA GLU A 687 -23.21 -19.07 -33.51
C GLU A 687 -23.32 -17.91 -34.51
N ASP A 688 -24.49 -17.31 -34.67
CA ASP A 688 -24.77 -16.39 -35.78
C ASP A 688 -24.22 -14.98 -35.51
N GLY A 689 -22.98 -14.73 -35.95
CA GLY A 689 -22.37 -13.41 -35.96
C GLY A 689 -21.85 -12.94 -34.59
N PRO A 690 -21.64 -11.62 -34.42
CA PRO A 690 -21.26 -11.04 -33.14
C PRO A 690 -22.36 -11.28 -32.09
N SER A 691 -21.96 -11.78 -30.92
CA SER A 691 -22.87 -11.99 -29.80
C SER A 691 -23.16 -10.71 -29.02
N TYR A 692 -22.34 -9.67 -29.22
CA TYR A 692 -22.44 -8.38 -28.52
C TYR A 692 -22.44 -7.18 -29.49
N GLY A 693 -23.01 -6.08 -29.02
CA GLY A 693 -22.76 -4.74 -29.56
C GLY A 693 -21.34 -4.23 -29.25
N GLY A 694 -21.22 -2.94 -28.99
CA GLY A 694 -20.13 -2.33 -28.24
C GLY A 694 -20.70 -1.45 -27.13
N GLY A 695 -19.86 -0.92 -26.26
CA GLY A 695 -20.36 -0.15 -25.12
C GLY A 695 -19.28 0.24 -24.13
N ARG A 696 -19.68 1.03 -23.13
CA ARG A 696 -18.82 1.43 -22.02
C ARG A 696 -19.32 0.82 -20.72
N ILE A 697 -18.46 0.10 -20.03
CA ILE A 697 -18.77 -0.71 -18.85
C ILE A 697 -17.89 -0.24 -17.70
N ASP A 698 -18.45 -0.20 -16.50
CA ASP A 698 -17.70 0.04 -15.27
C ASP A 698 -17.38 -1.31 -14.62
N SER A 699 -16.11 -1.57 -14.33
CA SER A 699 -15.72 -2.79 -13.60
C SER A 699 -15.95 -2.65 -12.09
N HIS A 700 -16.21 -1.44 -11.59
CA HIS A 700 -16.34 -1.10 -10.18
C HIS A 700 -15.13 -1.56 -9.35
N GLY A 701 -13.95 -1.51 -9.96
CA GLY A 701 -12.70 -1.96 -9.38
C GLY A 701 -12.57 -3.48 -9.25
N ASP A 702 -13.49 -4.28 -9.80
CA ASP A 702 -13.40 -5.73 -9.79
C ASP A 702 -12.65 -6.24 -11.03
N HIS A 703 -11.43 -6.74 -10.79
CA HIS A 703 -10.54 -7.31 -11.79
C HIS A 703 -11.20 -8.41 -12.64
N ARG A 704 -12.10 -9.22 -12.07
CA ARG A 704 -12.74 -10.33 -12.80
C ARG A 704 -13.79 -9.85 -13.78
N ILE A 705 -14.47 -8.76 -13.44
CA ILE A 705 -15.42 -8.10 -14.33
C ILE A 705 -14.66 -7.47 -15.50
N ALA A 706 -13.57 -6.76 -15.21
CA ALA A 706 -12.72 -6.17 -16.24
C ALA A 706 -12.15 -7.21 -17.23
N MET A 707 -11.60 -8.32 -16.71
CA MET A 707 -11.09 -9.39 -17.56
C MET A 707 -12.20 -10.14 -18.31
N ALA A 708 -13.37 -10.36 -17.71
CA ALA A 708 -14.50 -10.99 -18.38
C ALA A 708 -14.99 -10.16 -19.59
N PHE A 709 -15.20 -8.85 -19.42
CA PHE A 709 -15.60 -7.99 -20.53
C PHE A 709 -14.48 -7.75 -21.55
N THR A 710 -13.22 -7.94 -21.16
CA THR A 710 -12.12 -8.03 -22.15
C THR A 710 -12.30 -9.23 -23.07
N VAL A 711 -12.60 -10.40 -22.50
CA VAL A 711 -12.88 -11.62 -23.26
C VAL A 711 -14.12 -11.46 -24.15
N ALA A 712 -15.15 -10.74 -23.69
CA ALA A 712 -16.34 -10.46 -24.50
C ALA A 712 -16.02 -9.72 -25.81
N GLY A 713 -14.96 -8.91 -25.87
CA GLY A 713 -14.55 -8.21 -27.09
C GLY A 713 -14.30 -9.11 -28.30
N LEU A 714 -13.92 -10.38 -28.07
CA LEU A 714 -13.68 -11.37 -29.13
C LEU A 714 -14.92 -11.68 -29.97
N ARG A 715 -16.12 -11.45 -29.43
CA ARG A 715 -17.41 -11.68 -30.11
C ARG A 715 -18.25 -10.40 -30.20
N ALA A 716 -17.63 -9.24 -30.03
CA ALA A 716 -18.27 -7.92 -30.16
C ALA A 716 -18.32 -7.42 -31.61
N SER A 717 -19.31 -6.58 -31.91
CA SER A 717 -19.44 -5.90 -33.22
C SER A 717 -18.82 -4.51 -33.24
N ASP A 718 -18.59 -3.90 -32.08
CA ASP A 718 -17.95 -2.60 -31.90
C ASP A 718 -17.07 -2.60 -30.63
N TYR A 719 -16.33 -1.52 -30.38
CA TYR A 719 -15.41 -1.40 -29.25
C TYR A 719 -16.11 -1.57 -27.90
N ILE A 720 -15.44 -2.28 -26.98
CA ILE A 720 -15.80 -2.31 -25.56
C ILE A 720 -14.80 -1.47 -24.78
N VAL A 721 -15.30 -0.50 -24.04
CA VAL A 721 -14.51 0.35 -23.15
C VAL A 721 -14.81 -0.05 -21.71
N ILE A 722 -13.79 -0.41 -20.95
CA ILE A 722 -13.93 -0.89 -19.57
C ILE A 722 -13.20 0.08 -18.65
N ASP A 723 -13.94 0.69 -17.74
CA ASP A 723 -13.40 1.62 -16.73
C ASP A 723 -12.86 0.87 -15.49
N ASP A 724 -12.02 1.56 -14.72
CA ASP A 724 -11.48 1.12 -13.41
C ASP A 724 -10.69 -0.21 -13.43
N CYS A 725 -9.89 -0.42 -14.46
CA CYS A 725 -9.14 -1.65 -14.69
C CYS A 725 -7.81 -1.75 -13.90
N ALA A 726 -7.49 -0.79 -13.04
CA ALA A 726 -6.20 -0.75 -12.33
C ALA A 726 -5.99 -2.00 -11.44
N ASN A 727 -7.07 -2.54 -10.87
CA ASN A 727 -7.02 -3.71 -9.99
C ASN A 727 -6.75 -5.04 -10.74
N VAL A 728 -6.73 -5.06 -12.07
CA VAL A 728 -6.35 -6.27 -12.81
C VAL A 728 -4.90 -6.66 -12.50
N ALA A 729 -3.99 -5.68 -12.44
CA ALA A 729 -2.58 -5.92 -12.18
C ALA A 729 -2.29 -6.49 -10.78
N THR A 730 -3.18 -6.28 -9.80
CA THR A 730 -2.99 -6.78 -8.43
C THR A 730 -3.20 -8.29 -8.33
N SER A 731 -4.07 -8.85 -9.18
CA SER A 731 -4.44 -10.28 -9.18
C SER A 731 -3.89 -11.06 -10.38
N PHE A 732 -3.75 -10.41 -11.54
CA PHE A 732 -3.21 -11.01 -12.76
C PHE A 732 -2.19 -10.05 -13.39
N PRO A 733 -0.96 -9.96 -12.83
CA PRO A 733 0.12 -9.20 -13.47
C PRO A 733 0.43 -9.80 -14.86
N GLY A 734 0.54 -8.95 -15.87
CA GLY A 734 0.80 -9.38 -17.26
C GLY A 734 -0.42 -9.86 -18.05
N PHE A 735 -1.65 -9.69 -17.53
CA PHE A 735 -2.88 -10.05 -18.24
C PHE A 735 -2.94 -9.46 -19.66
N VAL A 736 -2.70 -8.16 -19.79
CA VAL A 736 -2.77 -7.44 -21.07
C VAL A 736 -1.80 -8.03 -22.09
N ASP A 737 -0.58 -8.35 -21.68
CA ASP A 737 0.44 -8.91 -22.56
C ASP A 737 0.10 -10.34 -22.99
N LEU A 738 -0.45 -11.16 -22.10
CA LEU A 738 -0.92 -12.51 -22.44
C LEU A 738 -2.15 -12.47 -23.35
N ALA A 739 -3.12 -11.59 -23.07
CA ALA A 739 -4.29 -11.37 -23.92
C ALA A 739 -3.87 -10.99 -25.36
N ARG A 740 -2.94 -10.04 -25.50
CA ARG A 740 -2.38 -9.67 -26.80
C ARG A 740 -1.63 -10.82 -27.47
N ARG A 741 -0.84 -11.57 -26.70
CA ARG A 741 -0.04 -12.70 -27.21
C ARG A 741 -0.89 -13.80 -27.82
N VAL A 742 -2.05 -14.12 -27.22
CA VAL A 742 -2.97 -15.13 -27.78
C VAL A 742 -3.78 -14.60 -28.96
N GLY A 743 -3.83 -13.28 -29.16
CA GLY A 743 -4.44 -12.63 -30.32
C GLY A 743 -5.63 -11.71 -30.03
N MET A 744 -5.86 -11.30 -28.78
CA MET A 744 -6.86 -10.29 -28.43
C MET A 744 -6.34 -8.87 -28.72
N ALA A 745 -7.19 -8.02 -29.29
CA ALA A 745 -6.86 -6.62 -29.55
C ALA A 745 -7.28 -5.72 -28.37
N LEU A 746 -6.34 -5.48 -27.46
CA LEU A 746 -6.55 -4.75 -26.21
C LEU A 746 -5.56 -3.58 -26.07
N GLU A 747 -6.06 -2.38 -25.77
CA GLU A 747 -5.27 -1.20 -25.46
C GLU A 747 -5.50 -0.74 -24.02
N GLU A 748 -4.42 -0.40 -23.32
CA GLU A 748 -4.49 0.23 -22.00
C GLU A 748 -4.39 1.75 -22.18
N VAL A 749 -5.38 2.47 -21.67
CA VAL A 749 -5.52 3.92 -21.82
C VAL A 749 -5.51 4.55 -20.44
N ASN A 750 -4.57 5.45 -20.20
CA ASN A 750 -4.61 6.33 -19.01
C ASN A 750 -5.66 7.40 -19.27
N ALA A 751 -6.74 7.43 -18.48
CA ALA A 751 -7.76 8.47 -18.57
C ALA A 751 -7.38 9.77 -17.86
#